data_AF-A0A8D8B3B3-F1
#
_entry.id   AF-A0A8D8B3B3-F1
#
_cell.length_a   1.000
_cell.length_b   1.000
_cell.length_c   1.000
_cell.angle_alpha   90.00
_cell.angle_beta   90.00
_cell.angle_gamma   90.00
#
_symmetry.space_group_name_H-M   'P 1'
#
loop_
_entity.id
_entity.type
_entity.pdbx_description
1 polymer ?
#
loop_
_entity_poly.entity_id
_entity_poly.type
_entity_poly.pdbx_seq_one_letter_code
_entity_poly.pdbx_strand_id
1 'polypeptide(L)'
;MSSSRLPKFLKPDDDSFSSERDAAPADDHVTSFVFNAHQSLNLAAQRDRLPIRAYRDQILYCLEHYQTLVLVGETGSGKSTQVPQYLYEFGWHTKGLIGVTEPRRISAITLADRVATERGELSGETVGVAIRFVNKCDPAVTRIKYMTEGILLREMLADPLLTQYSVIMVDEAHERSTLTDTALGLLKKIARKRPALKIIISSATVDAGLFYEFFNIKKKKDEKDTSVILTVEGRMFPYEVFYLEEPCPDYVKATVETVMKIHRTEQRGDVLAFLTGQEEVLKALDLLREHQEASGKEDMMILPMYGTLPNTDQLKVFFHAPKGVRKIILATNIAETSVTIPGIVYVIDCGFVKLNWYSAESTTNSLVVVPTSKAAAEQRAGRAGRIRSGKVFRLYTEEAWEKLPDHTPPEMRRTDLCSTVLYLKALGIDNILRFTFPSPPPAKNLLASLETLYALEALDEQGQLTTPVGYFLAEMPIGPMLAKMLYKAGEMGCSEEILVIIAMLQVQSVFSKPSSGQGAIRARIAKRSFEVAEGDLITLLNVYTAFVEDGRTKEFCGRNFLIYRNLKRAHEIKTQLCSMLERELNIPLLSCNGNVETICRCVVAGFFPYAAYLHHSGVYKTVRGNTELSIHPISALYTETQPQWVIFCELLHTTKLFMKDITVIRQEWLTELAPHYYHKVTVRNDY
;
A
#
# COMPACT_ATOMS: atom_id res chain seq x y z
N MET A 1 61.55 33.28 -21.51
CA MET A 1 62.53 33.63 -20.46
C MET A 1 61.74 34.18 -19.28
N SER A 2 61.68 33.64 -18.07
CA SER A 2 62.49 32.64 -17.35
C SER A 2 61.58 31.66 -16.56
N SER A 3 62.11 30.46 -16.30
CA SER A 3 61.53 29.34 -15.57
C SER A 3 61.90 29.36 -14.07
N SER A 4 61.16 28.65 -13.20
CA SER A 4 61.67 27.43 -12.52
C SER A 4 60.79 26.83 -11.41
N ARG A 5 60.49 25.53 -11.58
CA ARG A 5 60.47 24.38 -10.64
C ARG A 5 59.39 24.22 -9.53
N LEU A 6 58.78 23.02 -9.61
CA LEU A 6 57.83 22.26 -8.75
C LEU A 6 58.12 22.22 -7.24
N PRO A 7 57.13 21.73 -6.44
CA PRO A 7 57.30 20.36 -5.91
C PRO A 7 56.15 19.39 -6.25
N LYS A 8 56.54 18.16 -6.63
CA LYS A 8 55.74 16.92 -6.61
C LYS A 8 56.02 16.21 -5.27
N PHE A 9 55.02 15.54 -4.69
CA PHE A 9 55.25 14.45 -3.74
C PHE A 9 54.39 13.22 -4.08
N LEU A 10 55.03 12.06 -3.99
CA LEU A 10 54.62 10.72 -4.43
C LEU A 10 53.83 9.95 -3.36
N LYS A 11 53.02 8.98 -3.82
CA LYS A 11 52.59 7.80 -3.05
C LYS A 11 53.80 6.91 -2.70
N PRO A 12 53.70 6.16 -1.59
CA PRO A 12 54.21 4.79 -1.56
C PRO A 12 53.08 3.80 -1.28
N ASP A 13 53.02 2.76 -2.12
CA ASP A 13 52.39 1.48 -1.81
C ASP A 13 53.06 0.87 -0.57
N ASP A 14 52.27 0.20 0.28
CA ASP A 14 52.76 -1.01 0.93
C ASP A 14 51.60 -1.94 1.26
N ASP A 15 51.71 -3.13 0.68
CA ASP A 15 50.87 -4.30 0.88
C ASP A 15 50.95 -4.76 2.33
N SER A 16 49.79 -4.92 2.98
CA SER A 16 49.63 -5.96 3.98
C SER A 16 48.23 -6.56 3.88
N PHE A 17 48.15 -7.54 2.99
CA PHE A 17 47.21 -8.64 3.08
C PHE A 17 47.35 -9.29 4.45
N SER A 18 46.34 -9.14 5.33
CA SER A 18 46.11 -10.09 6.40
C SER A 18 44.61 -10.33 6.57
N SER A 19 44.34 -11.61 6.68
CA SER A 19 43.05 -12.28 6.65
C SER A 19 42.42 -12.40 8.03
N GLU A 20 41.18 -11.96 8.19
CA GLU A 20 40.21 -12.47 9.17
C GLU A 20 38.82 -12.32 8.50
N ARG A 21 38.30 -13.32 7.79
CA ARG A 21 37.48 -14.46 8.26
C ARG A 21 36.52 -14.14 9.42
N ASP A 22 35.27 -14.40 9.10
CA ASP A 22 34.14 -14.71 9.99
C ASP A 22 33.45 -13.54 10.71
N ALA A 23 32.80 -12.68 9.93
CA ALA A 23 31.56 -12.04 10.36
C ALA A 23 30.39 -12.69 9.61
N ALA A 24 29.53 -13.39 10.35
CA ALA A 24 28.30 -14.00 9.89
C ALA A 24 27.45 -13.00 9.05
N PRO A 25 26.69 -13.45 8.04
CA PRO A 25 25.86 -12.55 7.24
C PRO A 25 24.84 -11.88 8.16
N ALA A 26 25.03 -10.59 8.40
CA ALA A 26 24.04 -9.76 9.07
C ALA A 26 22.74 -9.85 8.26
N ASP A 27 21.69 -10.38 8.89
CA ASP A 27 20.33 -10.34 8.37
C ASP A 27 19.99 -8.86 8.09
N ASP A 28 19.76 -8.54 6.81
CA ASP A 28 19.25 -7.26 6.34
C ASP A 28 17.81 -7.06 6.86
N HIS A 29 17.69 -6.76 8.16
CA HIS A 29 16.49 -6.23 8.74
C HIS A 29 16.21 -4.88 8.10
N VAL A 30 15.08 -4.80 7.38
CA VAL A 30 14.51 -3.58 6.82
C VAL A 30 14.21 -2.62 7.96
N THR A 31 15.17 -1.80 8.33
CA THR A 31 14.93 -0.65 9.20
C THR A 31 14.27 0.42 8.35
N SER A 32 12.93 0.51 8.43
CA SER A 32 12.29 1.77 8.06
C SER A 32 12.78 2.80 9.07
N PHE A 33 13.52 3.80 8.62
CA PHE A 33 14.02 4.85 9.49
C PHE A 33 12.83 5.65 10.04
N VAL A 34 12.50 5.44 11.31
CA VAL A 34 11.61 6.32 12.06
C VAL A 34 12.50 7.42 12.64
N PHE A 35 12.41 8.63 12.07
CA PHE A 35 13.21 9.76 12.57
C PHE A 35 12.90 9.99 14.05
N ASN A 36 13.95 9.90 14.87
CA ASN A 36 13.89 10.10 16.30
C ASN A 36 14.75 11.31 16.68
N ALA A 37 14.11 12.44 16.91
CA ALA A 37 14.77 13.69 17.32
C ALA A 37 15.56 13.57 18.65
N HIS A 38 15.36 12.48 19.38
CA HIS A 38 15.98 12.21 20.68
C HIS A 38 16.90 10.99 20.65
N GLN A 39 17.38 10.55 19.48
CA GLN A 39 18.23 9.36 19.33
C GLN A 39 19.50 9.40 20.22
N SER A 40 19.99 10.59 20.59
CA SER A 40 21.13 10.76 21.50
C SER A 40 20.82 10.48 22.98
N LEU A 41 19.54 10.41 23.36
CA LEU A 41 19.10 10.05 24.70
C LEU A 41 18.95 8.53 24.84
N ASN A 42 19.02 8.01 26.06
CA ASN A 42 18.63 6.61 26.30
C ASN A 42 17.12 6.41 26.03
N LEU A 43 16.71 5.18 25.72
CA LEU A 43 15.33 4.87 25.29
C LEU A 43 14.28 5.30 26.32
N ALA A 44 14.58 5.20 27.62
CA ALA A 44 13.69 5.65 28.69
C ALA A 44 13.44 7.17 28.63
N ALA A 45 14.50 7.98 28.54
CA ALA A 45 14.37 9.44 28.44
C ALA A 45 13.72 9.89 27.11
N GLN A 46 13.85 9.10 26.04
CA GLN A 46 13.10 9.33 24.80
C GLN A 46 11.60 9.14 25.02
N ARG A 47 11.21 8.03 25.67
CA ARG A 47 9.80 7.69 25.97
C ARG A 47 9.15 8.77 26.85
N ASP A 48 9.86 9.25 27.87
CA ASP A 48 9.32 10.24 28.81
C ASP A 48 9.09 11.63 28.18
N ARG A 49 9.76 11.93 27.06
CA ARG A 49 9.60 13.22 26.36
C ARG A 49 8.46 13.25 25.35
N LEU A 50 7.86 12.10 25.04
CA LEU A 50 6.74 12.00 24.09
C LEU A 50 5.48 12.66 24.68
N PRO A 51 4.73 13.45 23.89
CA PRO A 51 3.50 14.11 24.35
C PRO A 51 2.50 13.16 25.03
N ILE A 52 2.36 11.93 24.51
CA ILE A 52 1.42 10.92 25.05
C ILE A 52 1.69 10.56 26.51
N ARG A 53 2.93 10.76 27.00
CA ARG A 53 3.33 10.39 28.37
C ARG A 53 2.49 11.09 29.43
N ALA A 54 2.19 12.38 29.23
CA ALA A 54 1.40 13.18 30.15
C ALA A 54 -0.06 12.69 30.27
N TYR A 55 -0.53 11.95 29.27
CA TYR A 55 -1.91 11.46 29.17
C TYR A 55 -2.05 9.99 29.57
N ARG A 56 -0.97 9.31 30.02
CA ARG A 56 -0.99 7.88 30.36
C ARG A 56 -2.13 7.50 31.30
N ASP A 57 -2.26 8.19 32.43
CA ASP A 57 -3.24 7.84 33.45
C ASP A 57 -4.67 8.18 32.99
N GLN A 58 -4.83 9.22 32.17
CA GLN A 58 -6.11 9.58 31.56
C GLN A 58 -6.56 8.52 30.55
N ILE A 59 -5.65 7.99 29.73
CA ILE A 59 -5.93 6.89 28.79
C ILE A 59 -6.42 5.64 29.54
N LEU A 60 -5.70 5.26 30.60
CA LEU A 60 -6.08 4.10 31.43
C LEU A 60 -7.42 4.33 32.11
N TYR A 61 -7.66 5.52 32.68
CA TYR A 61 -8.94 5.89 33.26
C TYR A 61 -10.09 5.81 32.25
N CYS A 62 -9.89 6.32 31.03
CA CYS A 62 -10.88 6.24 29.95
C CYS A 62 -11.22 4.79 29.61
N LEU A 63 -10.23 3.90 29.53
CA LEU A 63 -10.47 2.50 29.16
C LEU A 63 -11.10 1.68 30.28
N GLU A 64 -10.91 2.04 31.54
CA GLU A 64 -11.68 1.45 32.64
C GLU A 64 -13.17 1.85 32.57
N HIS A 65 -13.46 3.12 32.27
CA HIS A 65 -14.83 3.67 32.37
C HIS A 65 -15.66 3.63 31.08
N TYR A 66 -15.01 3.56 29.93
CA TYR A 66 -15.64 3.56 28.61
C TYR A 66 -15.23 2.28 27.88
N GLN A 67 -16.09 1.81 26.97
CA GLN A 67 -15.76 0.65 26.14
C GLN A 67 -14.85 1.06 24.98
N THR A 68 -15.10 2.23 24.41
CA THR A 68 -14.36 2.76 23.28
C THR A 68 -13.68 4.08 23.61
N LEU A 69 -12.40 4.20 23.28
CA LEU A 69 -11.63 5.43 23.36
C LEU A 69 -11.26 5.89 21.95
N VAL A 70 -11.67 7.09 21.56
CA VAL A 70 -11.18 7.76 20.35
C VAL A 70 -10.02 8.65 20.76
N LEU A 71 -8.80 8.22 20.43
CA LEU A 71 -7.55 8.89 20.79
C LEU A 71 -7.07 9.74 19.62
N VAL A 72 -7.13 11.06 19.78
CA VAL A 72 -6.68 12.02 18.78
C VAL A 72 -5.31 12.54 19.15
N GLY A 73 -4.38 12.56 18.20
CA GLY A 73 -3.12 13.26 18.38
C GLY A 73 -2.26 13.16 17.14
N GLU A 74 -1.35 14.10 16.96
CA GLU A 74 -0.50 14.17 15.77
C GLU A 74 0.42 12.94 15.61
N THR A 75 0.90 12.72 14.39
CA THR A 75 1.94 11.73 14.12
C THR A 75 3.20 12.07 14.90
N GLY A 76 3.79 11.08 15.58
CA GLY A 76 4.97 11.27 16.42
C GLY A 76 4.67 11.63 17.88
N SER A 77 3.39 11.76 18.27
CA SER A 77 3.02 11.96 19.69
C SER A 77 3.28 10.73 20.57
N GLY A 78 3.44 9.55 19.97
CA GLY A 78 3.75 8.29 20.65
C GLY A 78 2.56 7.33 20.84
N LYS A 79 1.39 7.58 20.22
CA LYS A 79 0.18 6.73 20.34
C LYS A 79 0.47 5.24 20.09
N SER A 80 0.96 4.93 18.89
CA SER A 80 1.19 3.58 18.37
C SER A 80 2.28 2.81 19.12
N THR A 81 3.22 3.51 19.74
CA THR A 81 4.35 2.90 20.46
C THR A 81 4.08 2.77 21.95
N GLN A 82 3.52 3.79 22.60
CA GLN A 82 3.42 3.82 24.06
C GLN A 82 2.10 3.27 24.59
N VAL A 83 0.97 3.49 23.90
CA VAL A 83 -0.35 3.03 24.42
C VAL A 83 -0.38 1.51 24.63
N PRO A 84 0.08 0.66 23.69
CA PRO A 84 0.12 -0.78 23.92
C PRO A 84 1.00 -1.19 25.10
N GLN A 85 2.11 -0.47 25.32
CA GLN A 85 3.00 -0.69 26.46
C GLN A 85 2.32 -0.31 27.78
N TYR A 86 1.59 0.80 27.84
CA TYR A 86 0.84 1.21 29.04
C TYR A 86 -0.22 0.17 29.41
N LEU A 87 -0.93 -0.38 28.42
CA LEU A 87 -1.90 -1.45 28.63
C LEU A 87 -1.24 -2.73 29.15
N TYR A 88 -0.08 -3.08 28.58
CA TYR A 88 0.70 -4.23 29.04
C TYR A 88 1.15 -4.06 30.50
N GLU A 89 1.77 -2.91 30.83
CA GLU A 89 2.24 -2.57 32.18
C GLU A 89 1.13 -2.56 33.23
N PHE A 90 -0.08 -2.14 32.84
CA PHE A 90 -1.26 -2.14 33.71
C PHE A 90 -1.95 -3.52 33.81
N GLY A 91 -1.45 -4.54 33.10
CA GLY A 91 -1.90 -5.92 33.23
C GLY A 91 -3.03 -6.34 32.30
N TRP A 92 -3.40 -5.54 31.28
CA TRP A 92 -4.48 -5.90 30.34
C TRP A 92 -4.21 -7.19 29.56
N HIS A 93 -2.92 -7.48 29.32
CA HIS A 93 -2.48 -8.70 28.65
C HIS A 93 -2.86 -10.00 29.40
N THR A 94 -3.18 -9.91 30.70
CA THR A 94 -3.64 -11.07 31.50
C THR A 94 -5.08 -11.48 31.19
N LYS A 95 -5.88 -10.58 30.60
CA LYS A 95 -7.28 -10.82 30.19
C LYS A 95 -7.40 -11.29 28.73
N GLY A 96 -6.30 -11.30 27.99
CA GLY A 96 -6.25 -11.54 26.55
C GLY A 96 -5.23 -10.62 25.87
N LEU A 97 -4.90 -10.90 24.62
CA LEU A 97 -3.93 -10.17 23.81
C LEU A 97 -4.31 -8.69 23.62
N ILE A 98 -3.30 -7.85 23.47
CA ILE A 98 -3.44 -6.46 23.02
C ILE A 98 -3.13 -6.44 21.53
N GLY A 99 -4.16 -6.27 20.70
CA GLY A 99 -4.02 -6.21 19.24
C GLY A 99 -3.94 -4.77 18.75
N VAL A 100 -2.96 -4.46 17.91
CA VAL A 100 -2.80 -3.14 17.27
C VAL A 100 -2.85 -3.34 15.77
N THR A 101 -3.80 -2.70 15.10
CA THR A 101 -3.88 -2.74 13.62
C THR A 101 -3.24 -1.52 13.00
N GLU A 102 -2.45 -1.74 11.96
CA GLU A 102 -1.76 -0.72 11.18
C GLU A 102 -2.04 -0.93 9.67
N PRO A 103 -2.51 0.10 8.94
CA PRO A 103 -2.82 -0.01 7.51
C PRO A 103 -1.61 -0.38 6.65
N ARG A 104 -0.42 0.02 7.10
CA ARG A 104 0.82 -0.14 6.35
C ARG A 104 1.64 -1.29 6.92
N ARG A 105 1.90 -2.29 6.07
CA ARG A 105 2.71 -3.48 6.41
C ARG A 105 4.08 -3.13 7.02
N ILE A 106 4.77 -2.16 6.45
CA ILE A 106 6.11 -1.76 6.92
C ILE A 106 5.99 -1.09 8.30
N SER A 107 5.01 -0.22 8.50
CA SER A 107 4.76 0.41 9.80
C SER A 107 4.47 -0.62 10.88
N ALA A 108 3.65 -1.63 10.60
CA ALA A 108 3.36 -2.71 11.55
C ALA A 108 4.65 -3.45 12.01
N ILE A 109 5.53 -3.79 11.06
CA ILE A 109 6.82 -4.43 11.38
C ILE A 109 7.69 -3.50 12.23
N THR A 110 7.84 -2.26 11.82
CA THR A 110 8.81 -1.37 12.46
C THR A 110 8.35 -0.82 13.79
N LEU A 111 7.04 -0.68 13.99
CA LEU A 111 6.45 -0.42 15.30
C LEU A 111 6.66 -1.61 16.24
N ALA A 112 6.44 -2.85 15.79
CA ALA A 112 6.69 -4.04 16.59
C ALA A 112 8.17 -4.14 17.00
N ASP A 113 9.09 -4.01 16.04
CA ASP A 113 10.54 -4.05 16.29
C ASP A 113 10.98 -2.92 17.23
N ARG A 114 10.42 -1.71 17.06
CA ARG A 114 10.70 -0.56 17.92
C ARG A 114 10.23 -0.80 19.35
N VAL A 115 9.02 -1.32 19.54
CA VAL A 115 8.44 -1.56 20.87
C VAL A 115 9.14 -2.73 21.57
N ALA A 116 9.51 -3.78 20.84
CA ALA A 116 10.38 -4.84 21.36
C ALA A 116 11.72 -4.27 21.85
N THR A 117 12.37 -3.43 21.02
CA THR A 117 13.64 -2.77 21.39
C THR A 117 13.48 -1.87 22.62
N GLU A 118 12.40 -1.10 22.74
CA GLU A 118 12.11 -0.26 23.92
C GLU A 118 11.89 -1.06 25.21
N ARG A 119 11.58 -2.35 25.08
CA ARG A 119 11.39 -3.30 26.17
C ARG A 119 12.63 -4.16 26.42
N GLY A 120 13.69 -4.01 25.62
CA GLY A 120 14.92 -4.79 25.73
C GLY A 120 14.76 -6.23 25.24
N GLU A 121 13.79 -6.51 24.37
CA GLU A 121 13.48 -7.84 23.83
C GLU A 121 13.56 -7.86 22.30
N LEU A 122 13.57 -9.06 21.72
CA LEU A 122 13.51 -9.24 20.27
C LEU A 122 12.05 -9.35 19.78
N SER A 123 11.81 -8.88 18.56
CA SER A 123 10.52 -9.03 17.87
C SER A 123 10.19 -10.52 17.67
N GLY A 124 9.02 -10.94 18.15
CA GLY A 124 8.58 -12.33 18.19
C GLY A 124 8.45 -12.91 19.60
N GLU A 125 8.98 -12.23 20.62
CA GLU A 125 8.79 -12.59 22.04
C GLU A 125 7.44 -12.04 22.56
N THR A 126 7.45 -11.16 23.58
CA THR A 126 6.23 -10.55 24.12
C THR A 126 5.53 -9.66 23.09
N VAL A 127 6.30 -9.04 22.20
CA VAL A 127 5.81 -8.21 21.09
C VAL A 127 5.97 -8.98 19.79
N GLY A 128 4.84 -9.33 19.17
CA GLY A 128 4.80 -10.05 17.90
C GLY A 128 4.26 -9.20 16.76
N VAL A 129 4.51 -9.65 15.53
CA VAL A 129 3.96 -9.05 14.32
C VAL A 129 3.30 -10.10 13.41
N ALA A 130 2.10 -9.81 12.92
CA ALA A 130 1.39 -10.64 11.96
C ALA A 130 0.85 -9.79 10.80
N ILE A 131 1.39 -9.98 9.61
CA ILE A 131 0.95 -9.33 8.37
C ILE A 131 0.73 -10.37 7.28
N ARG A 132 0.12 -9.99 6.16
CA ARG A 132 -0.06 -10.92 5.03
C ARG A 132 1.29 -11.54 4.65
N PHE A 133 1.33 -12.87 4.69
CA PHE A 133 2.48 -13.70 4.38
C PHE A 133 3.72 -13.55 5.30
N VAL A 134 3.55 -13.02 6.51
CA VAL A 134 4.61 -12.99 7.55
C VAL A 134 3.95 -13.09 8.92
N ASN A 135 4.31 -14.09 9.71
CA ASN A 135 3.86 -14.22 11.08
C ASN A 135 5.05 -14.50 12.00
N LYS A 136 5.31 -13.57 12.92
CA LYS A 136 6.31 -13.65 13.99
C LYS A 136 5.60 -13.46 15.33
N CYS A 137 4.69 -14.37 15.65
CA CYS A 137 4.01 -14.41 16.94
C CYS A 137 4.18 -15.80 17.53
N ASP A 138 4.57 -15.88 18.79
CA ASP A 138 4.55 -17.12 19.56
C ASP A 138 3.30 -17.12 20.44
N PRO A 139 2.33 -18.04 20.24
CA PRO A 139 1.13 -18.11 21.06
C PRO A 139 1.40 -18.23 22.58
N ALA A 140 2.53 -18.83 22.98
CA ALA A 140 2.88 -18.99 24.39
C ALA A 140 3.36 -17.68 25.02
N VAL A 141 4.11 -16.86 24.27
CA VAL A 141 4.85 -15.70 24.79
C VAL A 141 4.23 -14.37 24.40
N THR A 142 3.74 -14.23 23.16
CA THR A 142 3.25 -12.96 22.63
C THR A 142 2.05 -12.45 23.42
N ARG A 143 2.07 -11.16 23.74
CA ARG A 143 1.02 -10.45 24.51
C ARG A 143 0.58 -9.15 23.83
N ILE A 144 1.50 -8.50 23.11
CA ILE A 144 1.22 -7.35 22.24
C ILE A 144 1.43 -7.81 20.81
N LYS A 145 0.41 -7.65 19.97
CA LYS A 145 0.44 -8.10 18.57
C LYS A 145 0.14 -6.94 17.64
N TYR A 146 1.15 -6.56 16.86
CA TYR A 146 0.98 -5.63 15.75
C TYR A 146 0.56 -6.41 14.51
N MET A 147 -0.45 -5.92 13.80
CA MET A 147 -0.96 -6.61 12.62
C MET A 147 -1.55 -5.66 11.59
N THR A 148 -1.72 -6.12 10.35
CA THR A 148 -2.55 -5.41 9.37
C THR A 148 -4.03 -5.70 9.62
N GLU A 149 -4.93 -4.82 9.20
CA GLU A 149 -6.39 -5.03 9.32
C GLU A 149 -6.85 -6.29 8.60
N GLY A 150 -6.22 -6.65 7.47
CA GLY A 150 -6.53 -7.89 6.77
C GLY A 150 -6.23 -9.16 7.59
N ILE A 151 -5.27 -9.11 8.52
CA ILE A 151 -5.01 -10.21 9.46
C ILE A 151 -6.09 -10.24 10.55
N LEU A 152 -6.45 -9.07 11.10
CA LEU A 152 -7.54 -8.98 12.07
C LEU A 152 -8.86 -9.52 11.48
N LEU A 153 -9.20 -9.15 10.24
CA LEU A 153 -10.40 -9.64 9.54
C LEU A 153 -10.36 -11.15 9.32
N ARG A 154 -9.20 -11.73 9.00
CA ARG A 154 -9.05 -13.19 8.91
C ARG A 154 -9.26 -13.86 10.26
N GLU A 155 -8.72 -13.29 11.32
CA GLU A 155 -8.93 -13.84 12.66
C GLU A 155 -10.38 -13.75 13.11
N MET A 156 -11.13 -12.74 12.65
CA MET A 156 -12.58 -12.69 12.84
C MET A 156 -13.32 -13.81 12.10
N LEU A 157 -12.80 -14.36 10.99
CA LEU A 157 -13.41 -15.52 10.33
C LEU A 157 -13.31 -16.77 11.21
N ALA A 158 -12.17 -16.98 11.85
CA ALA A 158 -11.93 -18.12 12.75
C ALA A 158 -12.57 -17.92 14.14
N ASP A 159 -12.52 -16.68 14.67
CA ASP A 159 -13.06 -16.28 15.97
C ASP A 159 -13.86 -14.97 15.83
N PRO A 160 -15.16 -15.04 15.48
CA PRO A 160 -15.99 -13.86 15.23
C PRO A 160 -16.17 -12.92 16.42
N LEU A 161 -15.86 -13.36 17.64
CA LEU A 161 -15.94 -12.53 18.86
C LEU A 161 -14.57 -12.06 19.36
N LEU A 162 -13.50 -12.41 18.64
CA LEU A 162 -12.11 -12.08 18.95
C LEU A 162 -11.74 -12.45 20.38
N THR A 163 -12.26 -13.57 20.90
CA THR A 163 -12.14 -14.05 22.29
C THR A 163 -10.72 -14.00 22.84
N GLN A 164 -9.71 -14.23 21.99
CA GLN A 164 -8.29 -14.15 22.35
C GLN A 164 -7.80 -12.74 22.74
N TYR A 165 -8.49 -11.67 22.33
CA TYR A 165 -8.09 -10.27 22.58
C TYR A 165 -8.85 -9.65 23.75
N SER A 166 -8.16 -8.84 24.55
CA SER A 166 -8.74 -7.99 25.59
C SER A 166 -8.93 -6.54 25.11
N VAL A 167 -8.03 -6.07 24.26
CA VAL A 167 -8.05 -4.73 23.65
C VAL A 167 -7.70 -4.82 22.18
N ILE A 168 -8.46 -4.12 21.33
CA ILE A 168 -8.11 -3.87 19.94
C ILE A 168 -7.93 -2.37 19.73
N MET A 169 -6.73 -1.98 19.30
CA MET A 169 -6.41 -0.62 18.87
C MET A 169 -6.39 -0.58 17.34
N VAL A 170 -7.26 0.22 16.74
CA VAL A 170 -7.24 0.54 15.31
C VAL A 170 -6.48 1.83 15.12
N ASP A 171 -5.24 1.75 14.63
CA ASP A 171 -4.39 2.90 14.41
C ASP A 171 -4.55 3.51 13.02
N GLU A 172 -4.10 4.76 12.87
CA GLU A 172 -4.15 5.54 11.64
C GLU A 172 -5.55 5.51 10.97
N ALA A 173 -6.63 5.49 11.78
CA ALA A 173 -8.01 5.31 11.31
C ALA A 173 -8.47 6.42 10.34
N HIS A 174 -7.74 7.54 10.28
CA HIS A 174 -7.96 8.63 9.34
C HIS A 174 -7.56 8.30 7.89
N GLU A 175 -6.79 7.24 7.64
CA GLU A 175 -6.53 6.77 6.26
C GLU A 175 -7.79 6.21 5.59
N ARG A 176 -8.78 5.78 6.40
CA ARG A 176 -10.12 5.33 5.94
C ARG A 176 -10.05 4.31 4.79
N SER A 177 -9.18 3.32 4.94
CA SER A 177 -9.05 2.21 3.99
C SER A 177 -10.31 1.31 4.00
N THR A 178 -10.53 0.57 2.92
CA THR A 178 -11.67 -0.36 2.82
C THR A 178 -11.63 -1.44 3.92
N LEU A 179 -10.43 -1.94 4.27
CA LEU A 179 -10.27 -2.95 5.32
C LEU A 179 -10.51 -2.35 6.71
N THR A 180 -10.00 -1.13 6.97
CA THR A 180 -10.22 -0.42 8.23
C THR A 180 -11.72 -0.21 8.46
N ASP A 181 -12.44 0.36 7.49
CA ASP A 181 -13.89 0.63 7.63
C ASP A 181 -14.71 -0.66 7.82
N THR A 182 -14.29 -1.75 7.16
CA THR A 182 -14.90 -3.09 7.37
C THR A 182 -14.67 -3.58 8.79
N ALA A 183 -13.43 -3.50 9.28
CA ALA A 183 -13.07 -3.90 10.64
C ALA A 183 -13.81 -3.05 11.69
N LEU A 184 -13.94 -1.73 11.49
CA LEU A 184 -14.70 -0.85 12.39
C LEU A 184 -16.18 -1.25 12.46
N GLY A 185 -16.81 -1.55 11.32
CA GLY A 185 -18.19 -2.04 11.28
C GLY A 185 -18.39 -3.35 12.04
N LEU A 186 -17.44 -4.29 11.91
CA LEU A 186 -17.46 -5.58 12.61
C LEU A 186 -17.21 -5.39 14.11
N LEU A 187 -16.19 -4.59 14.48
CA LEU A 187 -15.88 -4.26 15.86
C LEU A 187 -17.06 -3.61 16.58
N LYS A 188 -17.85 -2.75 15.91
CA LYS A 188 -19.09 -2.19 16.48
C LYS A 188 -20.13 -3.28 16.79
N LYS A 189 -20.25 -4.32 15.95
CA LYS A 189 -21.12 -5.48 16.23
C LYS A 189 -20.58 -6.34 17.37
N ILE A 190 -19.26 -6.56 17.42
CA ILE A 190 -18.60 -7.31 18.50
C ILE A 190 -18.75 -6.56 19.82
N ALA A 191 -18.53 -5.24 19.85
CA ALA A 191 -18.66 -4.40 21.04
C ALA A 191 -20.04 -4.54 21.71
N ARG A 192 -21.11 -4.62 20.90
CA ARG A 192 -22.48 -4.87 21.37
C ARG A 192 -22.66 -6.23 22.05
N LYS A 193 -21.93 -7.25 21.61
CA LYS A 193 -22.01 -8.63 22.13
C LYS A 193 -21.00 -8.90 23.24
N ARG A 194 -19.87 -8.20 23.26
CA ARG A 194 -18.76 -8.39 24.19
C ARG A 194 -18.37 -7.06 24.86
N PRO A 195 -19.11 -6.63 25.91
CA PRO A 195 -18.81 -5.41 26.67
C PRO A 195 -17.41 -5.38 27.30
N ALA A 196 -16.82 -6.55 27.55
CA ALA A 196 -15.48 -6.68 28.13
C ALA A 196 -14.35 -6.33 27.15
N LEU A 197 -14.59 -6.41 25.83
CA LEU A 197 -13.60 -6.01 24.82
C LEU A 197 -13.51 -4.49 24.80
N LYS A 198 -12.29 -3.96 24.96
CA LYS A 198 -12.03 -2.52 24.79
C LYS A 198 -11.53 -2.21 23.39
N ILE A 199 -11.94 -1.05 22.89
CA ILE A 199 -11.59 -0.59 21.54
C ILE A 199 -10.93 0.77 21.65
N ILE A 200 -9.79 0.93 20.97
CA ILE A 200 -9.11 2.24 20.83
C ILE A 200 -9.11 2.59 19.35
N ILE A 201 -9.64 3.75 19.00
CA ILE A 201 -9.56 4.30 17.64
C ILE A 201 -8.54 5.43 17.67
N SER A 202 -7.36 5.21 17.13
CA SER A 202 -6.29 6.20 17.07
C SER A 202 -6.30 6.93 15.74
N SER A 203 -6.32 8.27 15.80
CA SER A 203 -6.41 9.15 14.63
C SER A 203 -5.53 10.38 14.79
N ALA A 204 -5.07 10.94 13.68
CA ALA A 204 -4.35 12.21 13.62
C ALA A 204 -5.25 13.40 13.25
N THR A 205 -6.50 13.16 12.86
CA THR A 205 -7.43 14.20 12.35
C THR A 205 -8.54 14.53 13.34
N VAL A 206 -9.18 15.68 13.12
CA VAL A 206 -10.29 16.23 13.92
C VAL A 206 -11.61 15.43 13.75
N ASP A 207 -11.68 14.42 12.87
CA ASP A 207 -12.87 13.59 12.63
C ASP A 207 -13.17 12.58 13.77
N ALA A 208 -12.76 12.92 14.99
CA ALA A 208 -13.01 12.17 16.20
C ALA A 208 -14.50 12.10 16.55
N GLY A 209 -15.27 13.12 16.16
CA GLY A 209 -16.72 13.18 16.33
C GLY A 209 -17.42 12.01 15.63
N LEU A 210 -17.07 11.75 14.36
CA LEU A 210 -17.66 10.65 13.59
C LEU A 210 -17.39 9.30 14.24
N PHE A 211 -16.16 9.03 14.68
CA PHE A 211 -15.82 7.78 15.36
C PHE A 211 -16.49 7.65 16.72
N TYR A 212 -16.56 8.75 17.49
CA TYR A 212 -17.25 8.79 18.77
C TYR A 212 -18.73 8.44 18.59
N GLU A 213 -19.43 9.11 17.67
CA GLU A 213 -20.84 8.84 17.37
C GLU A 213 -21.03 7.42 16.83
N PHE A 214 -20.13 6.96 15.97
CA PHE A 214 -20.21 5.63 15.39
C PHE A 214 -20.10 4.54 16.46
N PHE A 215 -19.21 4.65 17.43
CA PHE A 215 -19.04 3.63 18.49
C PHE A 215 -19.89 3.88 19.73
N ASN A 216 -20.60 5.01 19.83
CA ASN A 216 -21.48 5.26 20.96
C ASN A 216 -22.76 4.43 20.81
N ILE A 217 -22.92 3.40 21.64
CA ILE A 217 -23.96 2.37 21.52
C ILE A 217 -25.11 2.62 22.51
N LYS A 218 -25.17 3.80 23.14
CA LYS A 218 -26.26 4.16 24.07
C LYS A 218 -27.64 3.89 23.47
N LYS A 219 -28.53 3.26 24.24
CA LYS A 219 -29.89 2.92 23.80
C LYS A 219 -30.89 4.01 24.11
N LYS A 220 -30.62 4.83 25.15
CA LYS A 220 -31.46 5.96 25.60
C LYS A 220 -30.61 7.20 25.79
N LYS A 221 -31.23 8.39 25.69
CA LYS A 221 -30.53 9.67 25.92
C LYS A 221 -29.96 9.82 27.33
N ASP A 222 -30.57 9.17 28.32
CA ASP A 222 -30.16 9.26 29.73
C ASP A 222 -29.11 8.21 30.13
N GLU A 223 -28.71 7.32 29.23
CA GLU A 223 -27.65 6.33 29.48
C GLU A 223 -26.26 6.96 29.29
N LYS A 224 -25.31 6.52 30.11
CA LYS A 224 -23.91 6.94 30.01
C LYS A 224 -23.35 6.54 28.64
N ASP A 225 -22.58 7.44 28.03
CA ASP A 225 -21.90 7.16 26.78
C ASP A 225 -20.94 5.97 26.91
N THR A 226 -20.87 5.14 25.88
CA THR A 226 -19.94 4.01 25.82
C THR A 226 -18.60 4.38 25.19
N SER A 227 -18.53 5.56 24.58
CA SER A 227 -17.36 6.11 23.88
C SER A 227 -16.92 7.41 24.52
N VAL A 228 -15.63 7.74 24.40
CA VAL A 228 -15.07 9.03 24.83
C VAL A 228 -13.97 9.47 23.87
N ILE A 229 -13.80 10.79 23.69
CA ILE A 229 -12.69 11.37 22.92
C ILE A 229 -11.63 11.87 23.91
N LEU A 230 -10.36 11.53 23.64
CA LEU A 230 -9.21 12.11 24.32
C LEU A 230 -8.28 12.72 23.27
N THR A 231 -7.99 14.00 23.40
CA THR A 231 -7.08 14.73 22.51
C THR A 231 -5.74 14.94 23.20
N VAL A 232 -4.68 14.51 22.54
CA VAL A 232 -3.29 14.69 22.95
C VAL A 232 -2.77 15.92 22.22
N GLU A 233 -2.58 17.01 22.97
CA GLU A 233 -2.04 18.25 22.41
C GLU A 233 -0.62 18.03 21.84
N GLY A 234 -0.44 18.41 20.58
CA GLY A 234 0.84 18.39 19.90
C GLY A 234 1.74 19.54 20.31
N ARG A 235 3.03 19.47 19.90
CA ARG A 235 3.99 20.58 20.02
C ARG A 235 4.18 21.25 18.66
N MET A 236 3.11 21.71 18.02
CA MET A 236 3.23 22.47 16.77
C MET A 236 3.58 23.93 17.04
N PHE A 237 4.54 24.42 16.29
CA PHE A 237 4.84 25.85 16.18
C PHE A 237 3.91 26.49 15.14
N PRO A 238 3.57 27.78 15.31
CA PRO A 238 2.73 28.49 14.34
C PRO A 238 3.35 28.53 12.95
N TYR A 239 2.54 28.60 11.91
CA TYR A 239 3.00 28.77 10.54
C TYR A 239 2.13 29.76 9.78
N GLU A 240 2.73 30.48 8.84
CA GLU A 240 2.04 31.41 7.95
C GLU A 240 1.62 30.72 6.66
N VAL A 241 0.42 31.00 6.17
CA VAL A 241 -0.11 30.43 4.92
C VAL A 241 -0.24 31.53 3.88
N PHE A 242 0.35 31.29 2.71
CA PHE A 242 0.30 32.17 1.54
C PHE A 242 -0.48 31.48 0.43
N TYR A 243 -1.36 32.22 -0.23
CA TYR A 243 -2.13 31.80 -1.40
C TYR A 243 -1.69 32.57 -2.64
N LEU A 244 -1.97 32.04 -3.81
CA LEU A 244 -1.83 32.81 -5.05
C LEU A 244 -2.98 33.81 -5.19
N GLU A 245 -2.71 34.96 -5.82
CA GLU A 245 -3.75 35.92 -6.18
C GLU A 245 -4.59 35.42 -7.37
N GLU A 246 -3.96 34.75 -8.33
CA GLU A 246 -4.60 34.21 -9.53
C GLU A 246 -4.40 32.69 -9.66
N PRO A 247 -5.33 31.96 -10.33
CA PRO A 247 -5.20 30.53 -10.57
C PRO A 247 -3.91 30.15 -11.32
N CYS A 248 -3.25 29.08 -10.88
CA CYS A 248 -2.01 28.59 -11.50
C CYS A 248 -2.30 27.62 -12.66
N PRO A 249 -1.84 27.90 -13.90
CA PRO A 249 -2.03 26.99 -15.03
C PRO A 249 -1.08 25.78 -15.03
N ASP A 250 0.17 25.95 -14.56
CA ASP A 250 1.17 24.87 -14.45
C ASP A 250 1.78 24.88 -13.05
N TYR A 251 1.20 24.08 -12.16
CA TYR A 251 1.66 23.97 -10.77
C TYR A 251 3.05 23.33 -10.64
N VAL A 252 3.53 22.57 -11.63
CA VAL A 252 4.88 21.98 -11.60
C VAL A 252 5.91 23.10 -11.80
N LYS A 253 5.71 23.94 -12.81
CA LYS A 253 6.57 25.10 -13.05
C LYS A 253 6.51 26.10 -11.88
N ALA A 254 5.31 26.41 -11.39
CA ALA A 254 5.15 27.29 -10.24
C ALA A 254 5.79 26.73 -8.96
N THR A 255 5.80 25.40 -8.78
CA THR A 255 6.55 24.76 -7.68
C THR A 255 8.04 25.05 -7.80
N VAL A 256 8.63 24.85 -8.98
CA VAL A 256 10.06 25.12 -9.23
C VAL A 256 10.38 26.59 -8.98
N GLU A 257 9.60 27.52 -9.53
CA GLU A 257 9.78 28.96 -9.33
C GLU A 257 9.68 29.35 -7.84
N THR A 258 8.73 28.77 -7.12
CA THR A 258 8.54 29.01 -5.68
C THR A 258 9.70 28.47 -4.85
N VAL A 259 10.20 27.26 -5.15
CA VAL A 259 11.40 26.69 -4.52
C VAL A 259 12.60 27.63 -4.69
N MET A 260 12.83 28.11 -5.92
CA MET A 260 13.94 29.02 -6.23
C MET A 260 13.82 30.35 -5.50
N LYS A 261 12.61 30.91 -5.42
CA LYS A 261 12.33 32.14 -4.66
C LYS A 261 12.64 31.92 -3.18
N ILE A 262 12.12 30.85 -2.58
CA ILE A 262 12.38 30.47 -1.19
C ILE A 262 13.88 30.29 -0.94
N HIS A 263 14.60 29.61 -1.82
CA HIS A 263 16.04 29.39 -1.67
C HIS A 263 16.83 30.72 -1.61
N ARG A 264 16.45 31.69 -2.45
CA ARG A 264 17.13 32.98 -2.58
C ARG A 264 16.74 34.02 -1.52
N THR A 265 15.47 34.06 -1.10
CA THR A 265 14.95 35.16 -0.26
C THR A 265 14.67 34.77 1.18
N GLU A 266 14.36 33.50 1.46
CA GLU A 266 13.98 33.05 2.79
C GLU A 266 15.18 32.56 3.60
N GLN A 267 15.06 32.63 4.93
CA GLN A 267 16.09 32.14 5.86
C GLN A 267 16.31 30.62 5.71
N ARG A 268 17.35 30.09 6.38
CA ARG A 268 17.64 28.65 6.40
C ARG A 268 16.40 27.83 6.79
N GLY A 269 16.28 26.63 6.23
CA GLY A 269 15.16 25.72 6.45
C GLY A 269 14.92 24.92 5.18
N ASP A 270 14.60 23.64 5.35
CA ASP A 270 14.40 22.73 4.22
C ASP A 270 13.00 22.90 3.64
N VAL A 271 12.88 22.58 2.36
CA VAL A 271 11.65 22.72 1.58
C VAL A 271 11.04 21.34 1.32
N LEU A 272 9.74 21.22 1.53
CA LEU A 272 8.94 20.06 1.13
C LEU A 272 7.85 20.50 0.15
N ALA A 273 7.94 20.06 -1.09
CA ALA A 273 6.93 20.35 -2.11
C ALA A 273 6.08 19.11 -2.41
N PHE A 274 4.76 19.27 -2.37
CA PHE A 274 3.80 18.22 -2.71
C PHE A 274 3.39 18.31 -4.19
N LEU A 275 3.58 17.22 -4.92
CA LEU A 275 3.17 17.00 -6.32
C LEU A 275 2.32 15.72 -6.41
N THR A 276 1.67 15.47 -7.55
CA THR A 276 0.65 14.40 -7.60
C THR A 276 1.22 13.02 -7.89
N GLY A 277 2.32 12.93 -8.65
CA GLY A 277 2.86 11.65 -9.10
C GLY A 277 4.32 11.67 -9.55
N GLN A 278 4.84 10.48 -9.89
CA GLN A 278 6.24 10.27 -10.25
C GLN A 278 6.69 11.16 -11.43
N GLU A 279 5.88 11.26 -12.49
CA GLU A 279 6.24 12.04 -13.69
C GLU A 279 6.43 13.53 -13.36
N GLU A 280 5.53 14.12 -12.57
CA GLU A 280 5.62 15.51 -12.15
C GLU A 280 6.79 15.75 -11.20
N VAL A 281 7.03 14.82 -10.26
CA VAL A 281 8.19 14.89 -9.34
C VAL A 281 9.50 14.87 -10.12
N LEU A 282 9.63 13.99 -11.11
CA LEU A 282 10.82 13.91 -11.95
C LEU A 282 10.97 15.14 -12.85
N LYS A 283 9.87 15.64 -13.44
CA LYS A 283 9.89 16.88 -14.23
C LYS A 283 10.37 18.08 -13.40
N ALA A 284 9.86 18.24 -12.17
CA ALA A 284 10.31 19.29 -11.26
C ALA A 284 11.77 19.11 -10.82
N LEU A 285 12.21 17.86 -10.61
CA LEU A 285 13.59 17.52 -10.28
C LEU A 285 14.55 17.95 -11.39
N ASP A 286 14.22 17.62 -12.65
CA ASP A 286 15.05 17.95 -13.81
C ASP A 286 15.11 19.47 -14.01
N LEU A 287 13.98 20.17 -13.93
CA LEU A 287 13.94 21.64 -14.02
C LEU A 287 14.77 22.33 -12.93
N LEU A 288 14.72 21.86 -11.68
CA LEU A 288 15.53 22.43 -10.61
C LEU A 288 17.04 22.18 -10.81
N ARG A 289 17.41 21.01 -11.35
CA ARG A 289 18.81 20.69 -11.68
C ARG A 289 19.34 21.58 -12.80
N GLU A 290 18.56 21.81 -13.84
CA GLU A 290 18.91 22.75 -14.92
C GLU A 290 19.16 24.16 -14.38
N HIS A 291 18.34 24.64 -13.45
CA HIS A 291 18.53 25.94 -12.80
C HIS A 291 19.81 25.99 -11.94
N GLN A 292 20.11 24.89 -11.23
CA GLN A 292 21.31 24.77 -10.41
C GLN A 292 22.58 24.79 -11.28
N GLU A 293 22.58 24.08 -12.41
CA GLU A 293 23.67 24.05 -13.38
C GLU A 293 23.88 25.42 -14.05
N ALA A 294 22.80 26.08 -14.46
CA ALA A 294 22.86 27.41 -15.08
C ALA A 294 23.37 28.50 -14.12
N SER A 295 23.06 28.39 -12.83
CA SER A 295 23.41 29.41 -11.83
C SER A 295 24.82 29.22 -11.25
N GLY A 296 25.38 28.01 -11.30
CA GLY A 296 26.76 27.66 -10.89
C GLY A 296 27.14 27.95 -9.42
N LYS A 297 26.21 28.48 -8.61
CA LYS A 297 26.43 28.99 -7.25
C LYS A 297 25.35 28.58 -6.24
N GLU A 298 24.38 27.76 -6.64
CA GLU A 298 23.27 27.39 -5.74
C GLU A 298 23.52 26.05 -5.04
N ASP A 299 23.77 26.15 -3.73
CA ASP A 299 24.01 25.01 -2.84
C ASP A 299 22.66 24.38 -2.41
N MET A 300 22.11 23.55 -3.30
CA MET A 300 20.85 22.83 -3.09
C MET A 300 21.05 21.31 -3.18
N MET A 301 20.42 20.58 -2.25
CA MET A 301 20.30 19.12 -2.29
C MET A 301 18.87 18.75 -2.63
N ILE A 302 18.62 18.40 -3.90
CA ILE A 302 17.27 18.11 -4.41
C ILE A 302 17.02 16.60 -4.43
N LEU A 303 15.97 16.16 -3.74
CA LEU A 303 15.64 14.74 -3.54
C LEU A 303 14.19 14.44 -3.90
N PRO A 304 13.91 13.42 -4.75
CA PRO A 304 12.55 12.97 -5.02
C PRO A 304 12.06 11.99 -3.95
N MET A 305 10.74 11.92 -3.74
CA MET A 305 10.09 10.93 -2.88
C MET A 305 8.72 10.53 -3.41
N TYR A 306 8.60 9.31 -3.95
CA TYR A 306 7.34 8.76 -4.48
C TYR A 306 7.29 7.24 -4.29
N GLY A 307 6.09 6.64 -4.35
CA GLY A 307 5.85 5.26 -3.89
C GLY A 307 6.66 4.16 -4.60
N THR A 308 7.04 4.34 -5.87
CA THR A 308 7.85 3.39 -6.65
C THR A 308 9.37 3.58 -6.49
N LEU A 309 9.81 4.62 -5.76
CA LEU A 309 11.23 4.90 -5.55
C LEU A 309 11.86 3.80 -4.65
N PRO A 310 13.08 3.30 -4.95
CA PRO A 310 13.75 2.32 -4.09
C PRO A 310 13.91 2.81 -2.64
N ASN A 311 13.78 1.91 -1.66
CA ASN A 311 13.86 2.26 -0.24
C ASN A 311 15.18 2.97 0.13
N THR A 312 16.31 2.54 -0.46
CA THR A 312 17.62 3.15 -0.25
C THR A 312 17.65 4.63 -0.64
N ASP A 313 16.93 5.01 -1.70
CA ASP A 313 16.82 6.39 -2.15
C ASP A 313 15.78 7.17 -1.34
N GLN A 314 14.65 6.53 -0.99
CA GLN A 314 13.69 7.15 -0.06
C GLN A 314 14.34 7.50 1.27
N LEU A 315 15.26 6.66 1.78
CA LEU A 315 15.96 6.92 3.03
C LEU A 315 16.83 8.20 2.99
N LYS A 316 17.26 8.64 1.81
CA LYS A 316 18.11 9.84 1.68
C LYS A 316 17.44 11.11 2.19
N VAL A 317 16.11 11.19 2.13
CA VAL A 317 15.35 12.38 2.57
C VAL A 317 15.47 12.64 4.07
N PHE A 318 15.79 11.62 4.86
CA PHE A 318 15.91 11.73 6.32
C PHE A 318 17.28 12.23 6.78
N PHE A 319 18.31 12.15 5.95
CA PHE A 319 19.61 12.66 6.31
C PHE A 319 19.63 14.19 6.31
N HIS A 320 20.49 14.76 7.15
CA HIS A 320 20.72 16.19 7.18
C HIS A 320 21.55 16.63 5.97
N ALA A 321 21.21 17.78 5.39
CA ALA A 321 22.03 18.37 4.35
C ALA A 321 23.37 18.86 4.92
N PRO A 322 24.44 18.89 4.11
CA PRO A 322 25.72 19.49 4.49
C PRO A 322 25.57 20.96 4.92
N LYS A 323 26.52 21.46 5.72
CA LYS A 323 26.49 22.86 6.18
C LYS A 323 26.50 23.82 4.99
N GLY A 324 25.52 24.72 4.95
CA GLY A 324 25.38 25.72 3.89
C GLY A 324 24.44 25.30 2.76
N VAL A 325 24.10 24.01 2.66
CA VAL A 325 23.23 23.46 1.62
C VAL A 325 21.78 23.41 2.13
N ARG A 326 20.81 23.84 1.30
CA ARG A 326 19.38 23.67 1.58
C ARG A 326 18.87 22.35 1.01
N LYS A 327 18.17 21.55 1.81
CA LYS A 327 17.51 20.34 1.31
C LYS A 327 16.15 20.70 0.70
N ILE A 328 15.88 20.18 -0.48
CA ILE A 328 14.61 20.34 -1.19
C ILE A 328 14.08 18.95 -1.50
N ILE A 329 12.88 18.66 -1.00
CA ILE A 329 12.24 17.37 -1.16
C ILE A 329 10.99 17.55 -2.02
N LEU A 330 10.95 16.85 -3.14
CA LEU A 330 9.81 16.81 -4.05
C LEU A 330 9.06 15.49 -3.81
N ALA A 331 7.89 15.55 -3.20
CA ALA A 331 7.18 14.38 -2.70
C ALA A 331 5.75 14.25 -3.22
N THR A 332 5.25 13.03 -3.32
CA THR A 332 3.80 12.77 -3.39
C THR A 332 3.18 12.81 -1.99
N ASN A 333 1.90 12.44 -1.88
CA ASN A 333 1.21 12.27 -0.59
C ASN A 333 1.86 11.25 0.36
N ILE A 334 2.92 10.55 -0.03
CA ILE A 334 3.72 9.68 0.85
C ILE A 334 4.29 10.44 2.07
N ALA A 335 4.58 11.73 1.92
CA ALA A 335 5.09 12.58 3.00
C ALA A 335 3.98 13.25 3.84
N GLU A 336 2.70 13.01 3.51
CA GLU A 336 1.55 13.74 4.08
C GLU A 336 1.22 13.35 5.53
N THR A 337 1.29 12.06 5.87
CA THR A 337 0.89 11.52 7.20
C THR A 337 2.01 10.74 7.88
N SER A 338 2.52 9.69 7.27
CA SER A 338 3.26 8.66 8.02
C SER A 338 4.77 8.87 8.15
N VAL A 339 5.31 10.00 7.67
CA VAL A 339 6.76 10.23 7.66
C VAL A 339 7.14 11.59 8.22
N THR A 340 7.93 11.64 9.29
CA THR A 340 8.50 12.89 9.81
C THR A 340 9.87 13.13 9.18
N ILE A 341 9.96 14.14 8.32
CA ILE A 341 11.22 14.54 7.69
C ILE A 341 11.85 15.67 8.53
N PRO A 342 13.09 15.52 9.00
CA PRO A 342 13.76 16.55 9.77
C PRO A 342 14.18 17.72 8.88
N GLY A 343 14.11 18.93 9.46
CA GLY A 343 14.59 20.18 8.87
C GLY A 343 13.55 20.96 8.07
N ILE A 344 12.36 20.41 7.83
CA ILE A 344 11.31 21.09 7.05
C ILE A 344 10.79 22.33 7.79
N VAL A 345 10.82 23.46 7.09
CA VAL A 345 10.31 24.76 7.54
C VAL A 345 9.39 25.38 6.49
N TYR A 346 9.63 25.07 5.21
CA TYR A 346 8.85 25.56 4.09
C TYR A 346 8.09 24.42 3.43
N VAL A 347 6.79 24.59 3.25
CA VAL A 347 5.93 23.65 2.53
C VAL A 347 5.38 24.33 1.29
N ILE A 348 5.40 23.63 0.15
CA ILE A 348 4.72 24.04 -1.07
C ILE A 348 3.63 23.00 -1.36
N ASP A 349 2.39 23.45 -1.50
CA ASP A 349 1.24 22.58 -1.77
C ASP A 349 0.62 22.92 -3.13
N CYS A 350 0.70 21.99 -4.08
CA CYS A 350 0.08 22.16 -5.40
C CYS A 350 -1.46 22.10 -5.36
N GLY A 351 -2.06 21.63 -4.26
CA GLY A 351 -3.52 21.55 -4.13
C GLY A 351 -4.17 20.34 -4.80
N PHE A 352 -3.39 19.43 -5.37
CA PHE A 352 -3.88 18.22 -6.03
C PHE A 352 -3.34 16.94 -5.37
N VAL A 353 -4.02 15.84 -5.64
CA VAL A 353 -3.61 14.48 -5.26
C VAL A 353 -4.09 13.49 -6.32
N LYS A 354 -3.33 12.41 -6.55
CA LYS A 354 -3.73 11.32 -7.43
C LYS A 354 -4.33 10.20 -6.59
N LEU A 355 -5.60 9.86 -6.84
CA LEU A 355 -6.35 8.84 -6.10
C LEU A 355 -6.79 7.70 -7.01
N ASN A 356 -6.87 6.49 -6.45
CA ASN A 356 -7.51 5.36 -7.12
C ASN A 356 -9.04 5.52 -7.10
N TRP A 357 -9.67 5.31 -8.26
CA TRP A 357 -11.10 5.44 -8.46
C TRP A 357 -11.65 4.26 -9.25
N TYR A 358 -12.68 3.62 -8.71
CA TYR A 358 -13.36 2.51 -9.34
C TYR A 358 -14.61 2.97 -10.10
N SER A 359 -14.72 2.55 -11.36
CA SER A 359 -15.91 2.70 -12.18
C SER A 359 -16.66 1.38 -12.22
N ALA A 360 -17.87 1.36 -11.66
CA ALA A 360 -18.74 0.18 -11.69
C ALA A 360 -19.24 -0.17 -13.10
N GLU A 361 -19.35 0.82 -13.99
CA GLU A 361 -19.88 0.63 -15.36
C GLU A 361 -18.89 -0.09 -16.26
N SER A 362 -17.61 0.26 -16.14
CA SER A 362 -16.50 -0.38 -16.88
C SER A 362 -15.77 -1.44 -16.06
N THR A 363 -16.12 -1.63 -14.78
CA THR A 363 -15.44 -2.51 -13.81
C THR A 363 -13.93 -2.25 -13.71
N THR A 364 -13.52 -0.99 -13.90
CA THR A 364 -12.11 -0.58 -13.97
C THR A 364 -11.68 0.25 -12.77
N ASN A 365 -10.41 0.12 -12.39
CA ASN A 365 -9.73 1.05 -11.51
C ASN A 365 -8.92 2.04 -12.37
N SER A 366 -8.96 3.33 -12.02
CA SER A 366 -8.16 4.37 -12.66
C SER A 366 -7.53 5.29 -11.62
N LEU A 367 -6.34 5.78 -11.91
CA LEU A 367 -5.68 6.80 -11.10
C LEU A 367 -6.05 8.18 -11.64
N VAL A 368 -6.91 8.89 -10.91
CA VAL A 368 -7.40 10.22 -11.29
C VAL A 368 -6.74 11.29 -10.44
N VAL A 369 -6.35 12.40 -11.07
CA VAL A 369 -5.90 13.60 -10.36
C VAL A 369 -7.13 14.39 -9.96
N VAL A 370 -7.25 14.67 -8.66
CA VAL A 370 -8.36 15.43 -8.09
C VAL A 370 -7.81 16.52 -7.15
N PRO A 371 -8.57 17.59 -6.91
CA PRO A 371 -8.24 18.54 -5.84
C PRO A 371 -8.09 17.82 -4.50
N THR A 372 -7.16 18.29 -3.69
CA THR A 372 -6.97 17.78 -2.31
C THR A 372 -8.14 18.17 -1.41
N SER A 373 -8.25 17.55 -0.25
CA SER A 373 -9.20 17.99 0.79
C SER A 373 -8.58 19.03 1.72
N LYS A 374 -9.42 19.80 2.43
CA LYS A 374 -8.94 20.74 3.46
C LYS A 374 -8.15 20.02 4.54
N ALA A 375 -8.65 18.88 5.03
CA ALA A 375 -7.95 18.06 6.01
C ALA A 375 -6.54 17.61 5.53
N ALA A 376 -6.43 17.16 4.27
CA ALA A 376 -5.14 16.80 3.68
C ALA A 376 -4.21 18.02 3.52
N ALA A 377 -4.74 19.16 3.04
CA ALA A 377 -3.99 20.40 2.90
C ALA A 377 -3.48 20.94 4.25
N GLU A 378 -4.25 20.76 5.33
CA GLU A 378 -3.84 21.08 6.70
C GLU A 378 -2.74 20.15 7.21
N GLN A 379 -2.81 18.84 6.91
CA GLN A 379 -1.74 17.90 7.25
C GLN A 379 -0.43 18.21 6.51
N ARG A 380 -0.52 18.63 5.24
CA ARG A 380 0.62 19.13 4.46
C ARG A 380 1.18 20.39 5.11
N ALA A 381 0.34 21.36 5.43
CA ALA A 381 0.72 22.61 6.10
C ALA A 381 1.42 22.37 7.44
N GLY A 382 0.89 21.46 8.26
CA GLY A 382 1.45 21.07 9.55
C GLY A 382 2.87 20.50 9.47
N ARG A 383 3.37 20.11 8.28
CA ARG A 383 4.78 19.72 8.09
C ARG A 383 5.76 20.88 8.28
N ALA A 384 5.32 22.12 8.05
CA ALA A 384 6.14 23.31 8.27
C ALA A 384 6.35 23.63 9.77
N GLY A 385 5.39 23.28 10.62
CA GLY A 385 5.34 23.68 12.04
C GLY A 385 5.95 22.70 13.05
N ARG A 386 6.63 21.62 12.61
CA ARG A 386 7.07 20.54 13.52
C ARG A 386 8.31 20.85 14.37
N ILE A 387 9.16 21.76 13.90
CA ILE A 387 10.45 22.04 14.53
C ILE A 387 10.50 23.46 15.07
N ARG A 388 9.96 24.41 14.31
CA ARG A 388 9.87 25.83 14.62
C ARG A 388 8.83 26.48 13.71
N SER A 389 8.64 27.80 13.87
CA SER A 389 7.75 28.56 13.00
C SER A 389 8.09 28.37 11.53
N GLY A 390 7.10 28.08 10.70
CA GLY A 390 7.27 27.75 9.28
C GLY A 390 6.39 28.59 8.35
N LYS A 391 6.53 28.37 7.03
CA LYS A 391 5.70 29.00 6.00
C LYS A 391 5.17 27.97 5.02
N VAL A 392 3.93 28.16 4.58
CA VAL A 392 3.22 27.27 3.66
C VAL A 392 2.79 28.08 2.45
N PHE A 393 3.18 27.63 1.27
CA PHE A 393 2.87 28.27 -0.02
C PHE A 393 1.89 27.38 -0.79
N ARG A 394 0.62 27.78 -0.83
CA ARG A 394 -0.43 27.09 -1.57
C ARG A 394 -0.47 27.65 -2.99
N LEU A 395 -0.28 26.79 -3.99
CA LEU A 395 -0.26 27.18 -5.41
C LEU A 395 -1.67 27.31 -6.00
N TYR A 396 -2.61 27.79 -5.18
CA TYR A 396 -4.01 28.01 -5.49
C TYR A 396 -4.52 29.21 -4.70
N THR A 397 -5.62 29.79 -5.15
CA THR A 397 -6.23 30.96 -4.52
C THR A 397 -6.94 30.59 -3.21
N GLU A 398 -7.14 31.57 -2.33
CA GLU A 398 -7.91 31.38 -1.11
C GLU A 398 -9.36 30.99 -1.41
N GLU A 399 -9.98 31.57 -2.44
CA GLU A 399 -11.31 31.18 -2.92
C GLU A 399 -11.37 29.71 -3.34
N ALA A 400 -10.32 29.20 -4.01
CA ALA A 400 -10.25 27.79 -4.38
C ALA A 400 -10.11 26.89 -3.15
N TRP A 401 -9.38 27.34 -2.11
CA TRP A 401 -9.26 26.62 -0.84
C TRP A 401 -10.62 26.46 -0.14
N GLU A 402 -11.44 27.51 -0.10
CA GLU A 402 -12.75 27.46 0.54
C GLU A 402 -13.68 26.43 -0.11
N LYS A 403 -13.57 26.28 -1.44
CA LYS A 403 -14.32 25.33 -2.27
C LYS A 403 -13.82 23.88 -2.19
N LEU A 404 -12.66 23.62 -1.57
CA LEU A 404 -12.16 22.25 -1.40
C LEU A 404 -13.09 21.44 -0.50
N PRO A 405 -13.25 20.13 -0.75
CA PRO A 405 -13.99 19.27 0.15
C PRO A 405 -13.28 19.20 1.51
N ASP A 406 -14.05 19.12 2.60
CA ASP A 406 -13.46 19.07 3.94
C ASP A 406 -12.60 17.80 4.15
N HIS A 407 -13.03 16.68 3.56
CA HIS A 407 -12.37 15.39 3.70
C HIS A 407 -12.22 14.65 2.35
N THR A 408 -11.15 13.87 2.26
CA THR A 408 -10.95 12.94 1.15
C THR A 408 -11.98 11.80 1.26
N PRO A 409 -12.70 11.45 0.17
CA PRO A 409 -13.64 10.33 0.21
C PRO A 409 -12.96 9.01 0.64
N PRO A 410 -13.54 8.27 1.61
CA PRO A 410 -13.03 6.96 2.06
C PRO A 410 -12.86 5.96 0.93
N GLU A 411 -11.90 5.05 1.03
CA GLU A 411 -11.63 4.02 0.01
C GLU A 411 -12.86 3.15 -0.27
N MET A 412 -13.65 2.84 0.77
CA MET A 412 -14.92 2.12 0.68
C MET A 412 -15.86 2.66 -0.40
N ARG A 413 -15.76 3.96 -0.75
CA ARG A 413 -16.62 4.60 -1.75
C ARG A 413 -16.03 4.68 -3.16
N ARG A 414 -14.76 4.32 -3.33
CA ARG A 414 -13.98 4.57 -4.55
C ARG A 414 -13.13 3.39 -5.00
N THR A 415 -13.28 2.20 -4.40
CA THR A 415 -12.62 0.97 -4.82
C THR A 415 -13.64 -0.12 -5.20
N ASP A 416 -13.14 -1.18 -5.85
CA ASP A 416 -13.85 -2.46 -5.92
C ASP A 416 -14.07 -3.04 -4.51
N LEU A 417 -15.19 -3.74 -4.33
CA LEU A 417 -15.64 -4.28 -3.05
C LEU A 417 -15.77 -5.81 -3.07
N CYS A 418 -15.36 -6.51 -4.14
CA CYS A 418 -15.53 -7.97 -4.25
C CYS A 418 -14.93 -8.70 -3.03
N SER A 419 -13.70 -8.36 -2.64
CA SER A 419 -13.04 -8.99 -1.48
C SER A 419 -13.79 -8.70 -0.17
N THR A 420 -14.24 -7.46 0.03
CA THR A 420 -14.96 -7.03 1.24
C THR A 420 -16.32 -7.72 1.36
N VAL A 421 -17.08 -7.76 0.26
CA VAL A 421 -18.39 -8.42 0.18
C VAL A 421 -18.24 -9.90 0.51
N LEU A 422 -17.25 -10.56 -0.08
CA LEU A 422 -16.94 -11.96 0.15
C LEU A 422 -16.61 -12.24 1.64
N TYR A 423 -15.76 -11.39 2.25
CA TYR A 423 -15.45 -11.50 3.69
C TYR A 423 -16.68 -11.29 4.58
N LEU A 424 -17.51 -10.29 4.29
CA LEU A 424 -18.72 -10.03 5.07
C LEU A 424 -19.70 -11.20 4.98
N LYS A 425 -19.88 -11.77 3.79
CA LYS A 425 -20.72 -12.96 3.59
C LYS A 425 -20.17 -14.17 4.36
N ALA A 426 -18.85 -14.38 4.36
CA ALA A 426 -18.23 -15.49 5.09
C ALA A 426 -18.41 -15.39 6.61
N LEU A 427 -18.52 -14.17 7.14
CA LEU A 427 -18.89 -13.88 8.53
C LEU A 427 -20.39 -14.01 8.84
N GLY A 428 -21.20 -14.46 7.87
CA GLY A 428 -22.66 -14.60 8.02
C GLY A 428 -23.41 -13.27 7.96
N ILE A 429 -22.87 -12.25 7.27
CA ILE A 429 -23.55 -10.97 7.07
C ILE A 429 -24.29 -11.00 5.73
N ASP A 430 -25.51 -11.53 5.77
CA ASP A 430 -26.31 -11.73 4.55
C ASP A 430 -26.75 -10.40 3.93
N ASN A 431 -27.25 -9.49 4.76
CA ASN A 431 -27.74 -8.20 4.32
C ASN A 431 -26.67 -7.11 4.49
N ILE A 432 -25.80 -7.00 3.49
CA ILE A 432 -24.73 -6.00 3.46
C ILE A 432 -25.28 -4.57 3.38
N LEU A 433 -26.44 -4.37 2.74
CA LEU A 433 -27.09 -3.04 2.66
C LEU A 433 -27.48 -2.49 4.04
N ARG A 434 -27.80 -3.37 5.00
CA ARG A 434 -28.10 -3.02 6.40
C ARG A 434 -26.89 -3.05 7.32
N PHE A 435 -25.73 -3.45 6.82
CA PHE A 435 -24.51 -3.44 7.61
C PHE A 435 -24.09 -2.01 7.94
N THR A 436 -23.70 -1.78 9.19
CA THR A 436 -23.38 -0.45 9.70
C THR A 436 -21.93 -0.10 9.39
N PHE A 437 -21.67 0.41 8.19
CA PHE A 437 -20.36 0.98 7.84
C PHE A 437 -20.16 2.38 8.45
N PRO A 438 -18.92 2.79 8.79
CA PRO A 438 -18.62 4.19 9.09
C PRO A 438 -18.95 5.12 7.92
N SER A 439 -18.71 4.65 6.69
CA SER A 439 -19.20 5.30 5.48
C SER A 439 -19.69 4.24 4.49
N PRO A 440 -20.99 4.21 4.16
CA PRO A 440 -21.56 3.17 3.31
C PRO A 440 -21.03 3.27 1.86
N PRO A 441 -20.74 2.14 1.20
CA PRO A 441 -20.35 2.14 -0.20
C PRO A 441 -21.51 2.55 -1.12
N PRO A 442 -21.23 3.10 -2.31
CA PRO A 442 -22.25 3.33 -3.34
C PRO A 442 -22.94 2.02 -3.74
N ALA A 443 -24.27 2.06 -3.89
CA ALA A 443 -25.05 0.89 -4.28
C ALA A 443 -24.61 0.29 -5.63
N LYS A 444 -24.19 1.14 -6.59
CA LYS A 444 -23.65 0.69 -7.89
C LYS A 444 -22.39 -0.17 -7.72
N ASN A 445 -21.46 0.23 -6.85
CA ASN A 445 -20.22 -0.53 -6.61
C ASN A 445 -20.54 -1.87 -5.93
N LEU A 446 -21.45 -1.85 -4.94
CA LEU A 446 -21.86 -3.07 -4.26
C LEU A 446 -22.55 -4.05 -5.23
N LEU A 447 -23.43 -3.56 -6.10
CA LEU A 447 -24.10 -4.37 -7.12
C LEU A 447 -23.09 -4.99 -8.09
N ALA A 448 -22.15 -4.19 -8.62
CA ALA A 448 -21.10 -4.69 -9.51
C ALA A 448 -20.22 -5.76 -8.85
N SER A 449 -19.91 -5.62 -7.56
CA SER A 449 -19.19 -6.64 -6.81
C SER A 449 -20.02 -7.91 -6.59
N LEU A 450 -21.32 -7.80 -6.31
CA LEU A 450 -22.22 -8.96 -6.19
C LEU A 450 -22.38 -9.70 -7.53
N GLU A 451 -22.54 -8.98 -8.64
CA GLU A 451 -22.60 -9.56 -9.99
C GLU A 451 -21.31 -10.32 -10.33
N THR A 452 -20.15 -9.72 -10.04
CA THR A 452 -18.84 -10.37 -10.27
C THR A 452 -18.70 -11.64 -9.42
N LEU A 453 -19.06 -11.59 -8.13
CA LEU A 453 -18.97 -12.75 -7.25
C LEU A 453 -19.96 -13.87 -7.63
N TYR A 454 -21.17 -13.51 -8.07
CA TYR A 454 -22.12 -14.46 -8.65
C TYR A 454 -21.57 -15.10 -9.93
N ALA A 455 -20.98 -14.31 -10.82
CA ALA A 455 -20.34 -14.82 -12.03
C ALA A 455 -19.18 -15.76 -11.71
N LEU A 456 -18.39 -15.49 -10.67
CA LEU A 456 -17.33 -16.38 -10.19
C LEU A 456 -17.85 -17.66 -9.49
N GLU A 457 -19.18 -17.84 -9.41
CA GLU A 457 -19.86 -18.90 -8.67
C GLU A 457 -19.51 -18.89 -7.18
N ALA A 458 -19.06 -17.75 -6.65
CA ALA A 458 -18.82 -17.56 -5.22
C ALA A 458 -20.14 -17.37 -4.47
N LEU A 459 -21.14 -16.80 -5.14
CA LEU A 459 -22.49 -16.59 -4.63
C LEU A 459 -23.51 -17.37 -5.45
N ASP A 460 -24.57 -17.87 -4.80
CA ASP A 460 -25.74 -18.45 -5.47
C ASP A 460 -26.77 -17.37 -5.86
N GLU A 461 -27.90 -17.80 -6.46
CA GLU A 461 -28.99 -16.92 -6.88
C GLU A 461 -29.66 -16.18 -5.71
N GLN A 462 -29.55 -16.72 -4.49
CA GLN A 462 -30.05 -16.11 -3.27
C GLN A 462 -29.01 -15.16 -2.62
N GLY A 463 -27.83 -15.03 -3.24
CA GLY A 463 -26.72 -14.22 -2.77
C GLY A 463 -26.03 -14.80 -1.52
N GLN A 464 -26.15 -16.11 -1.27
CA GLN A 464 -25.44 -16.82 -0.21
C GLN A 464 -24.12 -17.38 -0.74
N LEU A 465 -23.17 -17.65 0.16
CA LEU A 465 -21.90 -18.27 -0.25
C LEU A 465 -22.12 -19.71 -0.68
N THR A 466 -21.56 -20.04 -1.84
CA THR A 466 -21.58 -21.42 -2.34
C THR A 466 -20.56 -22.28 -1.61
N THR A 467 -20.86 -23.58 -1.47
CA THR A 467 -19.93 -24.58 -0.97
C THR A 467 -19.57 -25.55 -2.10
N PRO A 468 -18.27 -25.82 -2.35
CA PRO A 468 -17.10 -25.32 -1.63
C PRO A 468 -16.54 -23.98 -2.15
N VAL A 469 -16.94 -23.52 -3.35
CA VAL A 469 -16.26 -22.43 -4.08
C VAL A 469 -16.25 -21.11 -3.31
N GLY A 470 -17.41 -20.61 -2.88
CA GLY A 470 -17.53 -19.31 -2.19
C GLY A 470 -16.72 -19.25 -0.90
N TYR A 471 -16.80 -20.30 -0.08
CA TYR A 471 -16.00 -20.41 1.15
C TYR A 471 -14.49 -20.48 0.86
N PHE A 472 -14.07 -21.29 -0.11
CA PHE A 472 -12.67 -21.36 -0.52
C PHE A 472 -12.14 -19.98 -0.95
N LEU A 473 -12.88 -19.27 -1.80
CA LEU A 473 -12.50 -17.93 -2.25
C LEU A 473 -12.36 -16.95 -1.07
N ALA A 474 -13.23 -17.05 -0.05
CA ALA A 474 -13.23 -16.15 1.10
C ALA A 474 -12.06 -16.38 2.07
N GLU A 475 -11.62 -17.62 2.24
CA GLU A 475 -10.51 -17.97 3.13
C GLU A 475 -9.15 -17.53 2.57
N MET A 476 -9.05 -17.43 1.24
CA MET A 476 -7.79 -17.15 0.57
C MET A 476 -7.24 -15.72 0.84
N PRO A 477 -5.91 -15.56 1.02
CA PRO A 477 -5.21 -14.27 1.17
C PRO A 477 -5.14 -13.39 -0.09
N ILE A 478 -5.81 -13.76 -1.18
CA ILE A 478 -5.67 -13.17 -2.52
C ILE A 478 -7.04 -12.75 -3.08
N GLY A 479 -7.04 -11.96 -4.15
CA GLY A 479 -8.29 -11.48 -4.75
C GLY A 479 -9.18 -12.62 -5.27
N PRO A 480 -10.53 -12.43 -5.31
CA PRO A 480 -11.47 -13.50 -5.66
C PRO A 480 -11.21 -14.17 -7.02
N MET A 481 -10.80 -13.43 -8.03
CA MET A 481 -10.45 -13.98 -9.34
C MET A 481 -9.20 -14.86 -9.31
N LEU A 482 -8.16 -14.44 -8.58
CA LEU A 482 -6.94 -15.24 -8.40
C LEU A 482 -7.25 -16.49 -7.58
N ALA A 483 -8.11 -16.38 -6.57
CA ALA A 483 -8.58 -17.52 -5.79
C ALA A 483 -9.40 -18.49 -6.66
N LYS A 484 -10.30 -17.99 -7.53
CA LYS A 484 -11.05 -18.82 -8.48
C LYS A 484 -10.13 -19.53 -9.47
N MET A 485 -9.14 -18.81 -10.00
CA MET A 485 -8.10 -19.38 -10.86
C MET A 485 -7.37 -20.52 -10.15
N LEU A 486 -6.95 -20.32 -8.90
CA LEU A 486 -6.28 -21.36 -8.11
C LEU A 486 -7.16 -22.57 -7.81
N TYR A 487 -8.44 -22.33 -7.48
CA TYR A 487 -9.42 -23.38 -7.25
C TYR A 487 -9.55 -24.28 -8.50
N LYS A 488 -9.72 -23.67 -9.67
CA LYS A 488 -9.81 -24.39 -10.95
C LYS A 488 -8.50 -25.07 -11.35
N ALA A 489 -7.35 -24.53 -10.94
CA ALA A 489 -6.06 -25.16 -11.19
C ALA A 489 -5.93 -26.54 -10.54
N GLY A 490 -6.54 -26.74 -9.36
CA GLY A 490 -6.61 -28.04 -8.69
C GLY A 490 -7.42 -29.08 -9.49
N GLU A 491 -8.55 -28.66 -10.08
CA GLU A 491 -9.38 -29.53 -10.93
C GLU A 491 -8.70 -29.86 -12.27
N MET A 492 -7.95 -28.91 -12.82
CA MET A 492 -7.29 -29.03 -14.13
C MET A 492 -5.88 -29.62 -14.07
N GLY A 493 -5.33 -29.88 -12.88
CA GLY A 493 -4.02 -30.47 -12.70
C GLY A 493 -2.82 -29.55 -13.00
N CYS A 494 -2.97 -28.23 -12.84
CA CYS A 494 -1.92 -27.21 -13.10
C CYS A 494 -1.70 -26.24 -11.91
N SER A 495 -2.05 -26.70 -10.71
CA SER A 495 -1.95 -25.90 -9.48
C SER A 495 -0.54 -25.39 -9.16
N GLU A 496 0.52 -26.13 -9.49
CA GLU A 496 1.89 -25.71 -9.20
C GLU A 496 2.29 -24.48 -10.03
N GLU A 497 2.01 -24.50 -11.33
CA GLU A 497 2.31 -23.41 -12.24
C GLU A 497 1.46 -22.17 -11.91
N ILE A 498 0.18 -22.38 -11.60
CA ILE A 498 -0.74 -21.30 -11.24
C ILE A 498 -0.35 -20.65 -9.90
N LEU A 499 0.12 -21.42 -8.92
CA LEU A 499 0.67 -20.86 -7.68
C LEU A 499 1.87 -19.94 -7.92
N VAL A 500 2.77 -20.34 -8.82
CA VAL A 500 3.91 -19.53 -9.22
C VAL A 500 3.43 -18.22 -9.86
N ILE A 501 2.50 -18.30 -10.82
CA ILE A 501 1.92 -17.12 -11.48
C ILE A 501 1.28 -16.18 -10.45
N ILE A 502 0.46 -16.70 -9.53
CA ILE A 502 -0.17 -15.90 -8.47
C ILE A 502 0.91 -15.23 -7.61
N ALA A 503 1.92 -15.97 -7.17
CA ALA A 503 2.99 -15.43 -6.33
C ALA A 503 3.77 -14.31 -7.04
N MET A 504 4.02 -14.45 -8.34
CA MET A 504 4.67 -13.44 -9.18
C MET A 504 3.80 -12.19 -9.37
N LEU A 505 2.47 -12.34 -9.47
CA LEU A 505 1.53 -11.22 -9.54
C LEU A 505 1.38 -10.47 -8.19
N GLN A 506 1.70 -11.10 -7.05
CA GLN A 506 1.63 -10.47 -5.73
C GLN A 506 2.84 -9.58 -5.39
N VAL A 507 3.90 -9.61 -6.19
CA VAL A 507 5.09 -8.77 -5.99
C VAL A 507 5.12 -7.60 -6.97
N GLN A 508 5.89 -6.56 -6.63
CA GLN A 508 6.20 -5.50 -7.60
C GLN A 508 6.97 -6.07 -8.79
N SER A 509 7.06 -5.31 -9.88
CA SER A 509 7.79 -5.68 -11.11
C SER A 509 9.08 -6.44 -10.80
N VAL A 510 9.23 -7.64 -11.36
CA VAL A 510 10.45 -8.46 -11.21
C VAL A 510 11.56 -8.01 -12.15
N PHE A 511 11.22 -7.29 -13.21
CA PHE A 511 12.18 -6.70 -14.13
C PHE A 511 12.67 -5.35 -13.60
N SER A 512 13.98 -5.15 -13.62
CA SER A 512 14.62 -3.86 -13.35
C SER A 512 14.51 -2.93 -14.57
N LYS A 513 14.41 -1.62 -14.32
CA LYS A 513 14.34 -0.59 -15.36
C LYS A 513 15.53 0.36 -15.24
N PRO A 514 16.66 0.08 -15.92
CA PRO A 514 17.78 1.02 -15.96
C PRO A 514 17.38 2.35 -16.59
N SER A 515 17.86 3.46 -16.04
CA SER A 515 17.63 4.82 -16.54
C SER A 515 18.44 5.07 -17.82
N SER A 516 17.79 4.84 -18.98
CA SER A 516 18.28 5.09 -20.35
C SER A 516 19.67 4.52 -20.72
N GLY A 517 20.06 4.64 -21.99
CA GLY A 517 21.38 4.18 -22.48
C GLY A 517 21.54 2.66 -22.69
N GLN A 518 22.79 2.19 -22.70
CA GLN A 518 23.12 0.78 -23.01
C GLN A 518 22.52 -0.22 -22.02
N GLY A 519 22.35 0.17 -20.76
CA GLY A 519 21.73 -0.68 -19.73
C GLY A 519 20.27 -1.02 -20.05
N ALA A 520 19.51 -0.06 -20.55
CA ALA A 520 18.11 -0.27 -20.93
C ALA A 520 17.99 -1.24 -22.13
N ILE A 521 18.91 -1.16 -23.10
CA ILE A 521 18.95 -2.06 -24.25
C ILE A 521 19.28 -3.49 -23.79
N ARG A 522 20.30 -3.66 -22.94
CA ARG A 522 20.66 -4.99 -22.38
C ARG A 522 19.53 -5.59 -21.56
N ALA A 523 18.85 -4.78 -20.73
CA ALA A 523 17.69 -5.23 -19.97
C ALA A 523 16.55 -5.72 -20.88
N ARG A 524 16.30 -5.02 -22.00
CA ARG A 524 15.28 -5.43 -22.98
C ARG A 524 15.65 -6.74 -23.68
N ILE A 525 16.92 -6.92 -24.02
CA ILE A 525 17.42 -8.17 -24.62
C ILE A 525 17.30 -9.33 -23.62
N ALA A 526 17.69 -9.12 -22.37
CA ALA A 526 17.55 -10.12 -21.31
C ALA A 526 16.08 -10.44 -21.00
N LYS A 527 15.17 -9.47 -21.06
CA LYS A 527 13.73 -9.73 -20.92
C LYS A 527 13.21 -10.62 -22.05
N ARG A 528 13.62 -10.35 -23.30
CA ARG A 528 13.21 -11.11 -24.49
C ARG A 528 13.52 -12.61 -24.42
N SER A 529 14.56 -13.03 -23.70
CA SER A 529 14.86 -14.47 -23.56
C SER A 529 13.83 -15.22 -22.71
N PHE A 530 12.98 -14.52 -21.96
CA PHE A 530 11.89 -15.12 -21.18
C PHE A 530 10.52 -14.92 -21.80
N GLU A 531 10.38 -13.94 -22.71
CA GLU A 531 9.12 -13.58 -23.36
C GLU A 531 8.60 -14.72 -24.22
N VAL A 532 7.29 -14.96 -24.13
CA VAL A 532 6.60 -15.96 -24.94
C VAL A 532 5.33 -15.40 -25.56
N ALA A 533 4.94 -15.95 -26.70
CA ALA A 533 3.81 -15.47 -27.49
C ALA A 533 2.45 -15.71 -26.80
N GLU A 534 2.38 -16.62 -25.84
CA GLU A 534 1.19 -16.92 -25.05
C GLU A 534 0.88 -15.84 -24.01
N GLY A 535 1.86 -14.98 -23.68
CA GLY A 535 1.64 -13.76 -22.92
C GLY A 535 2.50 -13.59 -21.67
N ASP A 536 2.15 -12.57 -20.89
CA ASP A 536 2.91 -12.08 -19.74
C ASP A 536 2.94 -13.08 -18.57
N LEU A 537 1.82 -13.78 -18.32
CA LEU A 537 1.73 -14.71 -17.19
C LEU A 537 2.67 -15.91 -17.37
N ILE A 538 2.75 -16.44 -18.59
CA ILE A 538 3.68 -17.53 -18.92
C ILE A 538 5.12 -17.01 -18.93
N THR A 539 5.34 -15.77 -19.37
CA THR A 539 6.65 -15.10 -19.25
C THR A 539 7.11 -15.01 -17.78
N LEU A 540 6.22 -14.66 -16.85
CA LEU A 540 6.51 -14.63 -15.41
C LEU A 540 6.82 -16.04 -14.86
N LEU A 541 6.09 -17.05 -15.32
CA LEU A 541 6.38 -18.45 -14.98
C LEU A 541 7.80 -18.84 -15.41
N ASN A 542 8.19 -18.55 -16.66
CA ASN A 542 9.53 -18.82 -17.17
C ASN A 542 10.64 -18.14 -16.36
N VAL A 543 10.45 -16.87 -16.01
CA VAL A 543 11.41 -16.13 -15.16
C VAL A 543 11.59 -16.81 -13.82
N TYR A 544 10.50 -17.23 -13.18
CA TYR A 544 10.57 -17.89 -11.88
C TYR A 544 11.23 -19.27 -11.97
N THR A 545 10.85 -20.08 -12.97
CA THR A 545 11.44 -21.41 -13.18
C THR A 545 12.95 -21.32 -13.39
N ALA A 546 13.40 -20.42 -14.27
CA ALA A 546 14.84 -20.20 -14.51
C ALA A 546 15.58 -19.69 -13.26
N PHE A 547 14.94 -18.85 -12.44
CA PHE A 547 15.50 -18.39 -11.17
C PHE A 547 15.68 -19.52 -10.17
N VAL A 548 14.73 -20.47 -10.11
CA VAL A 548 14.82 -21.64 -9.23
C VAL A 548 15.89 -22.62 -9.72
N GLU A 549 15.97 -22.85 -11.04
CA GLU A 549 16.97 -23.73 -11.68
C GLU A 549 18.41 -23.23 -11.48
N ASP A 550 18.67 -21.91 -11.53
CA ASP A 550 19.97 -21.32 -11.19
C ASP A 550 20.19 -21.24 -9.66
N GLY A 551 19.45 -22.00 -8.85
CA GLY A 551 19.67 -22.08 -7.41
C GLY A 551 19.26 -20.82 -6.61
N ARG A 552 18.44 -19.93 -7.19
CA ARG A 552 17.94 -18.70 -6.57
C ARG A 552 19.05 -17.71 -6.20
N THR A 553 20.00 -17.48 -7.11
CA THR A 553 21.20 -16.66 -6.86
C THR A 553 20.98 -15.16 -7.15
N LYS A 554 21.77 -14.30 -6.48
CA LYS A 554 21.79 -12.86 -6.77
C LYS A 554 22.46 -12.59 -8.12
N GLU A 555 23.43 -13.44 -8.48
CA GLU A 555 24.21 -13.39 -9.71
C GLU A 555 23.34 -13.63 -10.96
N PHE A 556 22.42 -14.60 -10.93
CA PHE A 556 21.42 -14.78 -11.98
C PHE A 556 20.57 -13.53 -12.20
N CYS A 557 20.08 -12.95 -11.10
CA CYS A 557 19.23 -11.78 -11.16
C CYS A 557 19.99 -10.59 -11.74
N GLY A 558 21.25 -10.38 -11.33
CA GLY A 558 22.11 -9.33 -11.86
C GLY A 558 22.38 -9.48 -13.36
N ARG A 559 22.67 -10.70 -13.83
CA ARG A 559 22.89 -11.01 -15.25
C ARG A 559 21.65 -10.76 -16.12
N ASN A 560 20.46 -11.11 -15.60
CA ASN A 560 19.19 -11.04 -16.32
C ASN A 560 18.37 -9.78 -16.05
N PHE A 561 18.94 -8.76 -15.39
CA PHE A 561 18.24 -7.52 -15.05
C PHE A 561 16.96 -7.76 -14.22
N LEU A 562 16.97 -8.75 -13.34
CA LEU A 562 15.88 -9.09 -12.44
C LEU A 562 16.14 -8.56 -11.03
N ILE A 563 15.06 -8.26 -10.30
CA ILE A 563 15.11 -7.76 -8.93
C ILE A 563 15.06 -8.95 -7.97
N TYR A 564 16.22 -9.37 -7.48
CA TYR A 564 16.39 -10.51 -6.56
C TYR A 564 15.42 -10.47 -5.37
N ARG A 565 15.26 -9.30 -4.74
CA ARG A 565 14.36 -9.12 -3.59
C ARG A 565 12.91 -9.50 -3.92
N ASN A 566 12.43 -9.11 -5.10
CA ASN A 566 11.05 -9.37 -5.50
C ASN A 566 10.84 -10.85 -5.83
N LEU A 567 11.83 -11.50 -6.47
CA LEU A 567 11.80 -12.95 -6.75
C LEU A 567 11.90 -13.80 -5.48
N LYS A 568 12.80 -13.44 -4.55
CA LYS A 568 12.87 -14.09 -3.23
C LYS A 568 11.53 -13.98 -2.50
N ARG A 569 10.91 -12.79 -2.55
CA ARG A 569 9.58 -12.57 -1.96
C ARG A 569 8.48 -13.40 -2.64
N ALA A 570 8.50 -13.51 -3.97
CA ALA A 570 7.56 -14.35 -4.71
C ALA A 570 7.72 -15.82 -4.29
N HIS A 571 8.95 -16.31 -4.15
CA HIS A 571 9.21 -17.67 -3.65
C HIS A 571 8.65 -17.89 -2.24
N GLU A 572 8.83 -16.95 -1.31
CA GLU A 572 8.24 -17.02 0.03
C GLU A 572 6.70 -17.10 -0.01
N ILE A 573 6.06 -16.29 -0.87
CA ILE A 573 4.60 -16.30 -1.06
C ILE A 573 4.14 -17.65 -1.64
N LYS A 574 4.84 -18.20 -2.65
CA LYS A 574 4.56 -19.52 -3.22
C LYS A 574 4.58 -20.61 -2.15
N THR A 575 5.63 -20.66 -1.34
CA THR A 575 5.78 -21.65 -0.28
C THR A 575 4.66 -21.57 0.77
N GLN A 576 4.20 -20.37 1.10
CA GLN A 576 3.11 -20.20 2.07
C GLN A 576 1.74 -20.56 1.49
N LEU A 577 1.45 -20.16 0.26
CA LEU A 577 0.22 -20.57 -0.42
C LEU A 577 0.17 -22.09 -0.62
N CYS A 578 1.30 -22.69 -0.97
CA CYS A 578 1.50 -24.14 -1.04
C CYS A 578 1.13 -24.83 0.29
N SER A 579 1.73 -24.37 1.40
CA SER A 579 1.42 -24.92 2.73
C SER A 579 -0.04 -24.73 3.13
N MET A 580 -0.70 -23.64 2.73
CA MET A 580 -2.11 -23.39 3.02
C MET A 580 -3.01 -24.35 2.24
N LEU A 581 -2.74 -24.56 0.94
CA LEU A 581 -3.51 -25.50 0.12
C LEU A 581 -3.42 -26.94 0.62
N GLU A 582 -2.23 -27.38 1.01
CA GLU A 582 -2.01 -28.74 1.51
C GLU A 582 -2.62 -28.98 2.90
N ARG A 583 -2.50 -28.01 3.81
CA ARG A 583 -2.88 -28.20 5.23
C ARG A 583 -4.32 -27.84 5.53
N GLU A 584 -4.85 -26.80 4.88
CA GLU A 584 -6.14 -26.21 5.23
C GLU A 584 -7.23 -26.57 4.22
N LEU A 585 -6.88 -26.73 2.93
CA LEU A 585 -7.87 -26.75 1.84
C LEU A 585 -7.89 -28.04 1.02
N ASN A 586 -6.99 -29.00 1.27
CA ASN A 586 -6.90 -30.30 0.60
C ASN A 586 -6.88 -30.23 -0.95
N ILE A 587 -6.30 -29.18 -1.54
CA ILE A 587 -6.10 -29.11 -2.99
C ILE A 587 -4.78 -29.79 -3.37
N PRO A 588 -4.79 -30.78 -4.28
CA PRO A 588 -3.57 -31.49 -4.66
C PRO A 588 -2.65 -30.58 -5.46
N LEU A 589 -1.36 -30.62 -5.14
CA LEU A 589 -0.31 -29.96 -5.91
C LEU A 589 0.07 -30.83 -7.11
N LEU A 590 -0.53 -30.50 -8.25
CA LEU A 590 -0.31 -31.14 -9.53
C LEU A 590 0.34 -30.16 -10.50
N SER A 591 1.34 -30.66 -11.24
CA SER A 591 1.93 -29.99 -12.40
C SER A 591 1.38 -30.59 -13.68
N CYS A 592 1.14 -29.72 -14.66
CA CYS A 592 0.69 -30.11 -15.99
C CYS A 592 1.86 -30.42 -16.95
N ASN A 593 3.08 -30.56 -16.42
CA ASN A 593 4.31 -30.87 -17.16
C ASN A 593 4.56 -29.91 -18.34
N GLY A 594 4.28 -28.62 -18.16
CA GLY A 594 4.51 -27.60 -19.18
C GLY A 594 3.42 -27.47 -20.24
N ASN A 595 2.23 -28.04 -20.02
CA ASN A 595 1.09 -27.84 -20.92
C ASN A 595 0.53 -26.40 -20.79
N VAL A 596 1.06 -25.50 -21.63
CA VAL A 596 0.68 -24.08 -21.63
C VAL A 596 -0.81 -23.86 -21.90
N GLU A 597 -1.44 -24.67 -22.74
CA GLU A 597 -2.87 -24.55 -23.03
C GLU A 597 -3.72 -24.79 -21.77
N THR A 598 -3.33 -25.74 -20.92
CA THR A 598 -4.02 -26.00 -19.64
C THR A 598 -3.90 -24.80 -18.69
N ILE A 599 -2.72 -24.19 -18.62
CA ILE A 599 -2.47 -22.99 -17.81
C ILE A 599 -3.32 -21.83 -18.32
N CYS A 600 -3.34 -21.56 -19.63
CA CYS A 600 -4.13 -20.48 -20.21
C CYS A 600 -5.64 -20.69 -20.02
N ARG A 601 -6.14 -21.92 -20.18
CA ARG A 601 -7.55 -22.25 -19.86
C ARG A 601 -7.85 -22.03 -18.37
N CYS A 602 -6.92 -22.33 -17.48
CA CYS A 602 -7.09 -22.06 -16.05
C CYS A 602 -7.15 -20.54 -15.75
N VAL A 603 -6.32 -19.74 -16.43
CA VAL A 603 -6.39 -18.27 -16.34
C VAL A 603 -7.77 -17.77 -16.79
N VAL A 604 -8.30 -18.31 -17.90
CA VAL A 604 -9.66 -17.98 -18.38
C VAL A 604 -10.70 -18.29 -17.32
N ALA A 605 -10.62 -19.44 -16.64
CA ALA A 605 -11.61 -19.83 -15.64
C ALA A 605 -11.69 -18.87 -14.43
N GLY A 606 -10.62 -18.13 -14.12
CA GLY A 606 -10.61 -17.11 -13.07
C GLY A 606 -10.87 -15.67 -13.56
N PHE A 607 -10.44 -15.35 -14.78
CA PHE A 607 -10.44 -13.97 -15.33
C PHE A 607 -11.36 -13.80 -16.54
N PHE A 608 -12.29 -14.73 -16.80
CA PHE A 608 -13.23 -14.61 -17.91
C PHE A 608 -13.98 -13.26 -17.97
N PRO A 609 -14.33 -12.53 -16.88
CA PRO A 609 -14.97 -11.22 -17.01
C PRO A 609 -14.09 -10.17 -17.70
N TYR A 610 -12.77 -10.38 -17.70
CA TYR A 610 -11.74 -9.46 -18.18
C TYR A 610 -11.16 -9.93 -19.53
N ALA A 611 -12.06 -10.25 -20.47
CA ALA A 611 -11.72 -10.60 -21.84
C ALA A 611 -11.79 -9.38 -22.78
N ALA A 612 -10.88 -9.33 -23.75
CA ALA A 612 -10.87 -8.36 -24.82
C ALA A 612 -10.57 -9.02 -26.18
N TYR A 613 -11.01 -8.37 -27.25
CA TYR A 613 -10.77 -8.81 -28.62
C TYR A 613 -10.27 -7.66 -29.49
N LEU A 614 -9.46 -8.00 -30.50
CA LEU A 614 -8.98 -7.03 -31.48
C LEU A 614 -10.11 -6.73 -32.48
N HIS A 615 -10.66 -5.53 -32.41
CA HIS A 615 -11.71 -5.10 -33.33
C HIS A 615 -11.12 -4.84 -34.73
N HIS A 616 -11.94 -4.98 -35.78
CA HIS A 616 -11.52 -4.74 -37.17
C HIS A 616 -10.99 -3.31 -37.44
N SER A 617 -11.24 -2.38 -36.51
CA SER A 617 -10.69 -1.02 -36.54
C SER A 617 -9.22 -0.94 -36.06
N GLY A 618 -8.62 -2.06 -35.63
CA GLY A 618 -7.26 -2.12 -35.12
C GLY A 618 -7.11 -1.69 -33.65
N VAL A 619 -8.21 -1.64 -32.89
CA VAL A 619 -8.22 -1.29 -31.47
C VAL A 619 -8.80 -2.45 -30.67
N TYR A 620 -8.25 -2.74 -29.48
CA TYR A 620 -8.85 -3.74 -28.61
C TYR A 620 -10.12 -3.21 -27.97
N LYS A 621 -11.13 -4.06 -27.82
CA LYS A 621 -12.34 -3.73 -27.09
C LYS A 621 -12.66 -4.79 -26.05
N THR A 622 -13.18 -4.37 -24.90
CA THR A 622 -13.74 -5.31 -23.91
C THR A 622 -14.92 -6.07 -24.51
N VAL A 623 -15.04 -7.34 -24.18
CA VAL A 623 -16.20 -8.14 -24.63
C VAL A 623 -17.49 -7.61 -23.99
N ARG A 624 -17.44 -7.23 -22.71
CA ARG A 624 -18.53 -6.55 -22.00
C ARG A 624 -18.29 -5.04 -21.99
N GLY A 625 -19.25 -4.26 -22.48
CA GLY A 625 -19.20 -2.79 -22.43
C GLY A 625 -18.45 -2.09 -23.58
N ASN A 626 -17.86 -2.83 -24.51
CA ASN A 626 -17.27 -2.30 -25.76
C ASN A 626 -16.27 -1.15 -25.54
N THR A 627 -15.55 -1.17 -24.42
CA THR A 627 -14.61 -0.12 -24.02
C THR A 627 -13.29 -0.31 -24.77
N GLU A 628 -12.75 0.77 -25.33
CA GLU A 628 -11.48 0.74 -26.07
C GLU A 628 -10.28 0.57 -25.15
N LEU A 629 -9.37 -0.32 -25.55
CA LEU A 629 -8.20 -0.76 -24.79
C LEU A 629 -6.94 -0.74 -25.66
N SER A 630 -5.79 -0.64 -25.00
CA SER A 630 -4.48 -0.72 -25.62
C SER A 630 -3.58 -1.68 -24.83
N ILE A 631 -2.68 -2.40 -25.49
CA ILE A 631 -1.68 -3.23 -24.80
C ILE A 631 -0.66 -2.31 -24.10
N HIS A 632 -0.38 -2.55 -22.83
CA HIS A 632 0.62 -1.77 -22.11
C HIS A 632 2.03 -1.99 -22.72
N PRO A 633 2.87 -0.95 -22.91
CA PRO A 633 4.21 -1.05 -23.53
C PRO A 633 5.22 -1.99 -22.86
N ILE A 634 4.91 -2.47 -21.65
CA ILE A 634 5.76 -3.39 -20.88
C ILE A 634 5.43 -4.84 -21.19
N SER A 635 4.23 -5.12 -21.70
CA SER A 635 3.80 -6.47 -22.04
C SER A 635 4.72 -7.09 -23.09
N ALA A 636 4.97 -8.39 -22.98
CA ALA A 636 5.62 -9.18 -24.02
C ALA A 636 4.89 -9.06 -25.37
N LEU A 637 3.56 -8.92 -25.33
CA LEU A 637 2.71 -8.85 -26.52
C LEU A 637 2.72 -7.48 -27.21
N TYR A 638 3.42 -6.48 -26.66
CA TYR A 638 3.41 -5.13 -27.24
C TYR A 638 4.15 -5.06 -28.59
N THR A 639 5.21 -5.85 -28.76
CA THR A 639 6.01 -5.89 -29.99
C THR A 639 5.68 -7.05 -30.93
N GLU A 640 4.84 -7.98 -30.46
CA GLU A 640 4.43 -9.15 -31.23
C GLU A 640 3.24 -8.83 -32.14
N THR A 641 2.94 -9.77 -33.04
CA THR A 641 1.70 -9.69 -33.82
C THR A 641 0.51 -9.73 -32.88
N GLN A 642 -0.36 -8.73 -32.99
CA GLN A 642 -1.44 -8.55 -32.03
C GLN A 642 -2.44 -9.72 -32.11
N PRO A 643 -2.62 -10.48 -31.00
CA PRO A 643 -3.53 -11.62 -30.97
C PRO A 643 -5.00 -11.19 -31.09
N GLN A 644 -5.85 -12.04 -31.67
CA GLN A 644 -7.25 -11.70 -31.88
C GLN A 644 -8.05 -11.64 -30.56
N TRP A 645 -7.71 -12.48 -29.58
CA TRP A 645 -8.41 -12.59 -28.29
C TRP A 645 -7.42 -12.68 -27.14
N VAL A 646 -7.69 -11.93 -26.08
CA VAL A 646 -6.84 -11.87 -24.88
C VAL A 646 -7.67 -11.77 -23.60
N ILE A 647 -7.07 -12.22 -22.50
CA ILE A 647 -7.48 -11.88 -21.13
C ILE A 647 -6.41 -11.01 -20.50
N PHE A 648 -6.82 -10.11 -19.63
CA PHE A 648 -5.92 -9.23 -18.87
C PHE A 648 -6.28 -9.28 -17.39
N CYS A 649 -5.29 -9.15 -16.50
CA CYS A 649 -5.53 -9.16 -15.05
C CYS A 649 -5.75 -7.76 -14.47
N GLU A 650 -5.23 -6.71 -15.11
CA GLU A 650 -5.30 -5.34 -14.60
C GLU A 650 -5.54 -4.34 -15.75
N LEU A 651 -6.32 -3.30 -15.47
CA LEU A 651 -6.47 -2.13 -16.33
C LEU A 651 -5.83 -0.92 -15.66
N LEU A 652 -4.99 -0.22 -16.41
CA LEU A 652 -4.31 0.99 -15.98
C LEU A 652 -4.73 2.15 -16.89
N HIS A 653 -5.40 3.13 -16.32
CA HIS A 653 -5.73 4.36 -17.04
C HIS A 653 -4.62 5.40 -16.82
N THR A 654 -3.94 5.78 -17.90
CA THR A 654 -2.99 6.91 -17.92
C THR A 654 -3.42 7.92 -18.98
N THR A 655 -2.82 7.88 -20.17
CA THR A 655 -3.26 8.64 -21.36
C THR A 655 -4.33 7.89 -22.15
N LYS A 656 -4.24 6.57 -22.12
CA LYS A 656 -5.21 5.62 -22.66
C LYS A 656 -5.49 4.56 -21.59
N LEU A 657 -6.49 3.74 -21.83
CA LEU A 657 -6.76 2.58 -20.98
C LEU A 657 -5.90 1.40 -21.44
N PHE A 658 -4.91 1.05 -20.63
CA PHE A 658 -3.94 0.01 -20.93
C PHE A 658 -4.26 -1.31 -20.22
N MET A 659 -4.21 -2.41 -20.96
CA MET A 659 -4.24 -3.78 -20.44
C MET A 659 -2.87 -4.19 -19.96
N LYS A 660 -2.81 -4.81 -18.77
CA LYS A 660 -1.58 -5.32 -18.17
C LYS A 660 -1.79 -6.78 -17.73
N ASP A 661 -0.68 -7.53 -17.73
CA ASP A 661 -0.63 -8.94 -17.37
C ASP A 661 -1.57 -9.74 -18.27
N ILE A 662 -1.20 -9.78 -19.56
CA ILE A 662 -2.06 -10.25 -20.65
C ILE A 662 -1.73 -11.72 -21.00
N THR A 663 -2.76 -12.52 -21.25
CA THR A 663 -2.64 -13.89 -21.77
C THR A 663 -3.47 -14.06 -23.04
N VAL A 664 -2.88 -14.70 -24.05
CA VAL A 664 -3.56 -15.04 -25.30
C VAL A 664 -4.53 -16.18 -25.08
N ILE A 665 -5.74 -16.05 -25.60
CA ILE A 665 -6.80 -17.04 -25.42
C ILE A 665 -7.47 -17.39 -26.75
N ARG A 666 -8.18 -18.52 -26.78
CA ARG A 666 -9.10 -18.86 -27.87
C ARG A 666 -10.52 -18.47 -27.48
N GLN A 667 -11.32 -18.03 -28.45
CA GLN A 667 -12.68 -17.55 -28.21
C GLN A 667 -13.57 -18.65 -27.60
N GLU A 668 -13.37 -19.90 -28.01
CA GLU A 668 -14.17 -21.05 -27.57
C GLU A 668 -14.06 -21.28 -26.05
N TRP A 669 -12.89 -20.99 -25.47
CA TRP A 669 -12.63 -21.18 -24.05
C TRP A 669 -13.54 -20.32 -23.16
N LEU A 670 -13.93 -19.12 -23.62
CA LEU A 670 -14.85 -18.26 -22.89
C LEU A 670 -16.23 -18.91 -22.76
N THR A 671 -16.72 -19.52 -23.84
CA THR A 671 -18.01 -20.22 -23.86
C THR A 671 -17.97 -21.60 -23.19
N GLU A 672 -16.81 -22.26 -23.19
CA GLU A 672 -16.64 -23.56 -22.53
C GLU A 672 -16.50 -23.44 -21.01
N LEU A 673 -15.73 -22.46 -20.53
CA LEU A 673 -15.37 -22.33 -19.12
C LEU A 673 -16.30 -21.40 -18.35
N ALA A 674 -17.01 -20.50 -19.03
CA ALA A 674 -18.01 -19.62 -18.43
C ALA A 674 -19.29 -19.53 -19.27
N PRO A 675 -19.98 -20.66 -19.53
CA PRO A 675 -21.18 -20.71 -20.38
C PRO A 675 -22.35 -19.89 -19.81
N HIS A 676 -22.40 -19.71 -18.48
CA HIS A 676 -23.37 -18.87 -17.79
C HIS A 676 -23.13 -17.37 -18.02
N TYR A 677 -21.91 -16.98 -18.38
CA TYR A 677 -21.52 -15.59 -18.59
C TYR A 677 -21.42 -15.25 -20.09
N TYR A 678 -20.91 -16.17 -20.91
CA TYR A 678 -20.75 -16.00 -22.35
C TYR A 678 -21.59 -17.00 -23.13
N HIS A 679 -22.45 -16.49 -24.01
CA HIS A 679 -23.24 -17.28 -24.95
C HIS A 679 -23.05 -16.73 -26.37
N LYS A 680 -22.94 -17.63 -27.36
CA LYS A 680 -22.90 -17.23 -28.77
C LYS A 680 -24.33 -16.94 -29.23
N VAL A 681 -24.60 -15.68 -29.59
CA VAL A 681 -25.83 -15.30 -30.28
C VAL A 681 -25.54 -15.21 -31.77
N THR A 682 -26.25 -15.97 -32.59
CA THR A 682 -26.24 -15.76 -34.03
C THR A 682 -27.10 -14.53 -34.31
N VAL A 683 -26.48 -13.39 -34.59
CA VAL A 683 -27.22 -12.20 -35.03
C VAL A 683 -27.76 -12.51 -36.42
N ARG A 684 -29.04 -12.85 -36.51
CA ARG A 684 -29.74 -12.82 -37.79
C ARG A 684 -29.86 -11.34 -38.16
N ASN A 685 -29.11 -10.94 -39.17
CA ASN A 685 -29.38 -9.68 -39.86
C ASN A 685 -30.71 -9.88 -40.59
N ASP A 686 -31.81 -9.58 -39.91
CA ASP A 686 -33.11 -9.39 -40.57
C ASP A 686 -33.00 -8.06 -41.33
N TYR A 687 -32.52 -8.17 -42.57
CA TYR A 687 -32.57 -7.12 -43.59
C TYR A 687 -33.98 -6.99 -44.17
#